data_AF-A0A947RMM4-F1
#
_entry.id   AF-A0A947RMM4-F1
#
_cell.length_a   1.000
_cell.length_b   1.000
_cell.length_c   1.000
_cell.angle_alpha   90.00
_cell.angle_beta   90.00
_cell.angle_gamma   90.00
#
_symmetry.space_group_name_H-M   'P 1'
#
loop_
_entity.id
_entity.type
_entity.pdbx_description
1 polymer ?
#
loop_
_entity_poly.entity_id
_entity_poly.type
_entity_poly.pdbx_seq_one_letter_code
_entity_poly.pdbx_strand_id
1 'polypeptide(L)'
;MARTLRCVLIVLAMGGVLAVIAHAQIEIPGYEVSDLQLISRESRSDWTNEWTGPIQAATILAWFADHGYPALIRDFNEDGVVDEWDTIELADRLGSMAMATETERGTTDVQLVLGLADYVSGIYPDTFILKIYDPSFPQELQTEQGRTFDPALVDGIELALEIEPNLADYQSELLQGEGLIVGLEESPDANNTYLCGRSFLYEQTPEGYTPVDLTWSDEDRWAEGHQGKVLETVGRTGAAFEIEYRGDWTAVECMIALSPLEELPATSVRTPCADDAIAYDLTVTALGSEGSIQIEECVTPDGDIDTYEYTVTNINYLHNGCGLCLFGVPKPVTLGAIAHDQPGCWLYSEYPSAWVWRLALGSCGILPGESAVFSVSVPGPTVDVAVIGGVAGCPTIDASGAVRSARSYAVETTGPAEPEEPCPDLTVRFLDHACVCDPIDGTCMLTVWADVVNIGTGPVVDAFDVVLRSDDHTGNGYLTYTPPPPLTPGDVWTVELHFFFDMGGELCPSSYEIYVDPPFVPGGFVQECDEDNNNYIGSIDCFCDETWACCLPDGSCAELSEVACLQQGGVFHDGVSCAVVQCPPPVESCGDLIVKITQAYCQNVGAAAPQYRLHVEAEVTNIGTAPVSDAIWVELETPCGDDTDIIHTDLDPGDSATVEFEINCGISGGCHDVVVIVDGYNFVTECDDGNNEDEATICCRQ
;
A
#
# COMPACT_ATOMS: atom_id res chain seq x y z
N MET A 1 10.91 34.37 -12.29
CA MET A 1 9.82 33.38 -12.43
C MET A 1 10.32 31.95 -12.11
N ALA A 2 11.12 31.77 -11.05
CA ALA A 2 11.80 30.49 -10.74
C ALA A 2 11.90 30.18 -9.23
N ARG A 3 11.20 30.93 -8.36
CA ARG A 3 11.20 30.71 -6.90
C ARG A 3 9.87 30.23 -6.34
N THR A 4 8.79 30.30 -7.10
CA THR A 4 7.46 29.81 -6.71
C THR A 4 7.19 28.35 -7.07
N LEU A 5 8.05 27.74 -7.91
CA LEU A 5 7.88 26.35 -8.35
C LEU A 5 8.45 25.31 -7.36
N ARG A 6 9.36 25.72 -6.44
CA ARG A 6 9.96 24.82 -5.45
C ARG A 6 9.10 24.58 -4.19
N CYS A 7 8.15 25.44 -3.86
CA CYS A 7 7.24 25.20 -2.74
C CYS A 7 6.02 24.33 -3.12
N VAL A 8 5.69 24.20 -4.41
CA VAL A 8 4.54 23.39 -4.86
C VAL A 8 4.92 21.91 -5.05
N LEU A 9 6.18 21.63 -5.38
CA LEU A 9 6.68 20.25 -5.51
C LEU A 9 6.96 19.56 -4.17
N ILE A 10 7.30 20.29 -3.12
CA ILE A 10 7.50 19.71 -1.76
C ILE A 10 6.15 19.35 -1.10
N VAL A 11 5.08 20.07 -1.43
CA VAL A 11 3.72 19.74 -0.94
C VAL A 11 3.12 18.55 -1.69
N LEU A 12 3.52 18.32 -2.95
CA LEU A 12 3.10 17.13 -3.71
C LEU A 12 3.89 15.86 -3.35
N ALA A 13 5.13 15.99 -2.84
CA ALA A 13 5.91 14.85 -2.35
C ALA A 13 5.48 14.40 -0.93
N MET A 14 5.01 15.30 -0.06
CA MET A 14 4.36 14.91 1.22
C MET A 14 2.88 14.52 1.06
N GLY A 15 2.22 14.95 -0.02
CA GLY A 15 0.85 14.52 -0.36
C GLY A 15 0.77 13.13 -0.99
N GLY A 16 1.91 12.53 -1.37
CA GLY A 16 2.00 11.22 -2.01
C GLY A 16 2.07 10.02 -1.05
N VAL A 17 2.37 10.24 0.23
CA VAL A 17 2.34 9.19 1.27
C VAL A 17 1.00 9.18 2.03
N LEU A 18 0.17 10.22 1.86
CA LEU A 18 -1.15 10.35 2.50
C LEU A 18 -2.34 9.98 1.59
N ALA A 19 -2.10 9.31 0.46
CA ALA A 19 -3.14 9.04 -0.55
C ALA A 19 -3.24 7.59 -1.03
N VAL A 20 -2.65 6.62 -0.30
CA VAL A 20 -2.94 5.18 -0.48
C VAL A 20 -3.00 4.49 0.89
N ILE A 21 -3.80 5.02 1.82
CA ILE A 21 -4.42 4.13 2.81
C ILE A 21 -5.70 3.65 2.13
N ALA A 22 -5.56 2.56 1.37
CA ALA A 22 -6.71 1.80 0.95
C ALA A 22 -7.54 1.53 2.21
N HIS A 23 -8.84 1.78 2.14
CA HIS A 23 -9.76 1.48 3.23
C HIS A 23 -9.89 -0.05 3.31
N ALA A 24 -8.86 -0.71 3.84
CA ALA A 24 -8.95 -2.12 4.20
C ALA A 24 -9.92 -2.17 5.39
N GLN A 25 -11.21 -2.35 5.08
CA GLN A 25 -12.16 -2.79 6.09
C GLN A 25 -11.72 -4.20 6.49
N ILE A 26 -11.67 -4.47 7.79
CA ILE A 26 -11.48 -5.83 8.29
C ILE A 26 -12.58 -6.69 7.65
N GLU A 27 -12.17 -7.65 6.84
CA GLU A 27 -13.08 -8.62 6.24
C GLU A 27 -13.43 -9.62 7.33
N ILE A 28 -14.72 -9.66 7.69
CA ILE A 28 -15.26 -10.62 8.66
C ILE A 28 -16.06 -11.61 7.84
N PRO A 29 -15.46 -12.74 7.42
CA PRO A 29 -16.08 -13.64 6.46
C PRO A 29 -17.24 -14.45 7.07
N GLY A 30 -17.33 -14.49 8.40
CA GLY A 30 -18.29 -15.33 9.09
C GLY A 30 -18.34 -15.14 10.61
N TYR A 31 -18.67 -16.22 11.29
CA TYR A 31 -18.71 -16.30 12.74
C TYR A 31 -17.97 -17.55 13.20
N GLU A 32 -17.13 -17.42 14.22
CA GLU A 32 -16.47 -18.53 14.90
C GLU A 32 -16.58 -18.37 16.41
N VAL A 33 -17.00 -19.44 17.09
CA VAL A 33 -16.79 -19.64 18.53
C VAL A 33 -15.34 -20.13 18.70
N SER A 34 -14.49 -19.28 19.24
CA SER A 34 -13.13 -19.67 19.62
C SER A 34 -13.13 -20.37 20.98
N ASP A 35 -12.01 -21.02 21.34
CA ASP A 35 -11.72 -21.50 22.71
C ASP A 35 -12.66 -22.59 23.23
N LEU A 36 -13.34 -23.30 22.33
CA LEU A 36 -14.01 -24.53 22.70
C LEU A 36 -12.96 -25.54 23.17
N GLN A 37 -13.10 -26.03 24.40
CA GLN A 37 -12.28 -27.12 24.89
C GLN A 37 -12.64 -28.40 24.14
N LEU A 38 -11.87 -28.67 23.08
CA LEU A 38 -12.05 -29.83 22.22
C LEU A 38 -11.60 -31.06 22.98
N ILE A 39 -12.52 -31.73 23.66
CA ILE A 39 -12.24 -33.01 24.32
C ILE A 39 -12.64 -34.19 23.43
N SER A 40 -11.85 -35.26 23.52
CA SER A 40 -11.97 -36.45 22.68
C SER A 40 -12.75 -37.56 23.38
N ARG A 41 -13.39 -38.44 22.60
CA ARG A 41 -13.92 -39.70 23.15
C ARG A 41 -12.79 -40.62 23.61
N GLU A 42 -11.58 -40.48 23.07
CA GLU A 42 -10.40 -41.21 23.49
C GLU A 42 -9.77 -40.69 24.79
N SER A 43 -10.25 -39.57 25.34
CA SER A 43 -9.85 -39.05 26.66
C SER A 43 -10.04 -40.09 27.76
N ARG A 44 -10.99 -41.02 27.59
CA ARG A 44 -11.23 -42.12 28.52
C ARG A 44 -11.42 -43.45 27.82
N SER A 45 -10.78 -44.48 28.37
CA SER A 45 -10.79 -45.82 27.78
C SER A 45 -12.14 -46.54 27.82
N ASP A 46 -13.05 -46.09 28.68
CA ASP A 46 -14.40 -46.64 28.87
C ASP A 46 -15.47 -45.94 28.01
N TRP A 47 -15.14 -44.81 27.38
CA TRP A 47 -16.05 -44.14 26.45
C TRP A 47 -16.06 -44.83 25.08
N THR A 48 -17.24 -44.90 24.47
CA THR A 48 -17.43 -45.46 23.12
C THR A 48 -17.66 -44.35 22.10
N ASN A 49 -17.78 -44.76 20.83
CA ASN A 49 -18.14 -43.85 19.73
C ASN A 49 -19.48 -43.13 19.96
N GLU A 50 -20.35 -43.69 20.80
CA GLU A 50 -21.68 -43.16 21.07
C GLU A 50 -21.70 -42.16 22.26
N TRP A 51 -20.54 -41.86 22.86
CA TRP A 51 -20.42 -40.96 24.02
C TRP A 51 -20.42 -39.46 23.63
N THR A 52 -20.88 -39.13 22.43
CA THR A 52 -20.74 -37.77 21.89
C THR A 52 -21.58 -36.74 22.62
N GLY A 53 -22.79 -37.08 23.09
CA GLY A 53 -23.71 -36.15 23.76
C GLY A 53 -23.12 -35.50 25.01
N PRO A 54 -22.67 -36.27 26.01
CA PRO A 54 -22.04 -35.72 27.22
C PRO A 54 -20.76 -34.93 26.93
N ILE A 55 -19.99 -35.36 25.93
CA ILE A 55 -18.80 -34.65 25.47
C ILE A 55 -19.16 -33.27 24.95
N GLN A 56 -20.09 -33.18 23.99
CA GLN A 56 -20.51 -31.90 23.42
C GLN A 56 -21.19 -30.98 24.47
N ALA A 57 -21.97 -31.55 25.38
CA ALA A 57 -22.54 -30.78 26.48
C ALA A 57 -21.45 -30.20 27.40
N ALA A 58 -20.44 -30.99 27.77
CA ALA A 58 -19.32 -30.50 28.57
C ALA A 58 -18.50 -29.43 27.82
N THR A 59 -18.26 -29.59 26.52
CA THR A 59 -17.57 -28.58 25.68
C THR A 59 -18.26 -27.22 25.74
N ILE A 60 -19.59 -27.18 25.61
CA ILE A 60 -20.36 -25.92 25.69
C ILE A 60 -20.36 -25.34 27.10
N LEU A 61 -20.47 -26.18 28.13
CA LEU A 61 -20.47 -25.72 29.52
C LEU A 61 -19.10 -25.17 29.94
N ALA A 62 -18.02 -25.78 29.45
CA ALA A 62 -16.66 -25.27 29.61
C ALA A 62 -16.52 -23.90 28.94
N TRP A 63 -17.01 -23.77 27.70
CA TRP A 63 -17.02 -22.49 27.01
C TRP A 63 -17.79 -21.40 27.77
N PHE A 64 -19.00 -21.69 28.27
CA PHE A 64 -19.73 -20.73 29.11
C PHE A 64 -19.02 -20.42 30.43
N ALA A 65 -18.28 -21.38 30.99
CA ALA A 65 -17.50 -21.13 32.19
C ALA A 65 -16.42 -20.07 31.98
N ASP A 66 -15.76 -20.12 30.82
CA ASP A 66 -14.78 -19.12 30.39
C ASP A 66 -15.45 -17.78 30.00
N HIS A 67 -16.75 -17.80 29.70
CA HIS A 67 -17.56 -16.64 29.29
C HIS A 67 -18.55 -16.19 30.37
N GLY A 68 -18.06 -16.09 31.62
CA GLY A 68 -18.77 -15.42 32.71
C GLY A 68 -19.71 -16.30 33.56
N TYR A 69 -19.75 -17.61 33.30
CA TYR A 69 -20.47 -18.59 34.12
C TYR A 69 -19.53 -19.62 34.79
N PRO A 70 -18.48 -19.17 35.52
CA PRO A 70 -17.36 -20.01 35.93
C PRO A 70 -17.73 -21.14 36.90
N ALA A 71 -18.95 -21.18 37.44
CA ALA A 71 -19.39 -22.27 38.31
C ALA A 71 -19.90 -23.50 37.53
N LEU A 72 -20.08 -23.40 36.20
CA LEU A 72 -20.53 -24.48 35.31
C LEU A 72 -19.47 -25.57 35.15
N ILE A 73 -18.19 -25.22 35.26
CA ILE A 73 -17.10 -26.16 35.42
C ILE A 73 -16.40 -25.85 36.73
N ARG A 74 -15.86 -26.86 37.40
CA ARG A 74 -15.10 -26.69 38.63
C ARG A 74 -13.90 -27.61 38.53
N ASP A 75 -12.92 -27.37 39.39
CA ASP A 75 -11.80 -28.29 39.61
C ASP A 75 -12.36 -29.62 40.16
N PHE A 76 -12.73 -30.51 39.24
CA PHE A 76 -13.35 -31.80 39.49
C PHE A 76 -12.30 -32.86 39.75
N ASN A 77 -11.09 -32.68 39.20
CA ASN A 77 -9.96 -33.58 39.39
C ASN A 77 -9.13 -33.26 40.67
N GLU A 78 -9.42 -32.13 41.33
CA GLU A 78 -8.79 -31.60 42.55
C GLU A 78 -7.29 -31.26 42.40
N ASP A 79 -6.85 -30.85 41.21
CA ASP A 79 -5.45 -30.46 40.94
C ASP A 79 -5.14 -28.98 41.21
N GLY A 80 -6.18 -28.18 41.47
CA GLY A 80 -6.09 -26.76 41.81
C GLY A 80 -6.16 -25.82 40.60
N VAL A 81 -6.32 -26.35 39.39
CA VAL A 81 -6.52 -25.61 38.14
C VAL A 81 -7.88 -26.02 37.57
N VAL A 82 -8.50 -25.15 36.78
CA VAL A 82 -9.69 -25.49 36.00
C VAL A 82 -9.25 -25.56 34.55
N ASP A 83 -9.22 -26.76 33.97
CA ASP A 83 -8.70 -26.98 32.61
C ASP A 83 -9.46 -28.08 31.84
N GLU A 84 -8.89 -28.52 30.71
CA GLU A 84 -9.45 -29.55 29.83
C GLU A 84 -9.73 -30.87 30.56
N TRP A 85 -8.95 -31.22 31.59
CA TRP A 85 -9.17 -32.44 32.38
C TRP A 85 -10.45 -32.37 33.20
N ASP A 86 -10.84 -31.19 33.65
CA ASP A 86 -12.13 -30.99 34.33
C ASP A 86 -13.29 -31.10 33.36
N THR A 87 -13.09 -30.69 32.11
CA THR A 87 -14.10 -30.85 31.05
C THR A 87 -14.31 -32.33 30.73
N ILE A 88 -13.23 -33.12 30.70
CA ILE A 88 -13.30 -34.59 30.57
C ILE A 88 -14.07 -35.21 31.75
N GLU A 89 -13.80 -34.78 32.97
CA GLU A 89 -14.48 -35.29 34.16
C GLU A 89 -15.96 -34.84 34.23
N LEU A 90 -16.28 -33.64 33.75
CA LEU A 90 -17.65 -33.16 33.60
C LEU A 90 -18.42 -34.02 32.58
N ALA A 91 -17.83 -34.30 31.42
CA ALA A 91 -18.43 -35.17 30.40
C ALA A 91 -18.71 -36.58 30.95
N ASP A 92 -17.82 -37.12 31.79
CA ASP A 92 -18.04 -38.43 32.43
C ASP A 92 -19.22 -38.38 33.40
N ARG A 93 -19.33 -37.32 34.20
CA ARG A 93 -20.41 -37.14 35.17
C ARG A 93 -21.76 -36.92 34.50
N LEU A 94 -21.80 -36.12 33.44
CA LEU A 94 -22.99 -35.93 32.64
C LEU A 94 -23.44 -37.26 32.05
N GLY A 95 -22.54 -38.01 31.40
CA GLY A 95 -22.89 -39.28 30.76
C GLY A 95 -23.30 -40.37 31.74
N SER A 96 -22.52 -40.56 32.81
CA SER A 96 -22.75 -41.67 33.76
C SER A 96 -23.92 -41.45 34.72
N MET A 97 -24.32 -40.19 34.97
CA MET A 97 -25.36 -39.87 35.96
C MET A 97 -26.55 -39.13 35.36
N ALA A 98 -26.33 -37.96 34.76
CA ALA A 98 -27.42 -37.04 34.39
C ALA A 98 -28.13 -37.47 33.10
N MET A 99 -27.35 -37.83 32.08
CA MET A 99 -27.80 -38.24 30.76
C MET A 99 -27.95 -39.76 30.64
N ALA A 100 -27.38 -40.55 31.56
CA ALA A 100 -27.48 -42.01 31.56
C ALA A 100 -27.13 -42.64 30.19
N THR A 101 -26.04 -42.17 29.59
CA THR A 101 -25.55 -42.59 28.28
C THR A 101 -25.25 -44.09 28.26
N GLU A 102 -25.80 -44.78 27.26
CA GLU A 102 -25.58 -46.21 27.05
C GLU A 102 -24.35 -46.45 26.17
N THR A 103 -23.45 -47.33 26.60
CA THR A 103 -22.21 -47.67 25.87
C THR A 103 -22.44 -48.13 24.42
N GLU A 104 -23.55 -48.81 24.13
CA GLU A 104 -23.86 -49.35 22.79
C GLU A 104 -24.81 -48.48 21.96
N ARG A 105 -25.57 -47.59 22.60
CA ARG A 105 -26.60 -46.79 21.91
C ARG A 105 -26.35 -45.30 21.94
N GLY A 106 -25.58 -44.82 22.90
CA GLY A 106 -25.33 -43.40 23.13
C GLY A 106 -26.38 -42.77 24.02
N THR A 107 -26.57 -41.47 23.82
CA THR A 107 -27.50 -40.61 24.57
C THR A 107 -28.71 -40.33 23.71
N THR A 108 -29.92 -40.39 24.24
CA THR A 108 -31.13 -39.96 23.51
C THR A 108 -31.32 -38.45 23.65
N ASP A 109 -32.13 -37.83 22.79
CA ASP A 109 -32.38 -36.38 22.85
C ASP A 109 -33.05 -35.99 24.16
N VAL A 110 -33.97 -36.83 24.65
CA VAL A 110 -34.61 -36.70 25.98
C VAL A 110 -33.58 -36.73 27.10
N GLN A 111 -32.61 -37.65 27.05
CA GLN A 111 -31.56 -37.77 28.04
C GLN A 111 -30.61 -36.57 28.02
N LEU A 112 -30.21 -36.12 26.83
CA LEU A 112 -29.34 -34.97 26.63
C LEU A 112 -29.98 -33.70 27.16
N VAL A 113 -31.21 -33.39 26.72
CA VAL A 113 -31.96 -32.19 27.12
C VAL A 113 -32.17 -32.16 28.63
N LEU A 114 -32.68 -33.24 29.21
CA LEU A 114 -32.99 -33.26 30.65
C LEU A 114 -31.72 -33.26 31.51
N GLY A 115 -30.68 -33.98 31.10
CA GLY A 115 -29.41 -34.02 31.82
C GLY A 115 -28.70 -32.67 31.81
N LEU A 116 -28.67 -31.99 30.65
CA LEU A 116 -28.11 -30.65 30.52
C LEU A 116 -28.93 -29.62 31.33
N ALA A 117 -30.26 -29.65 31.21
CA ALA A 117 -31.16 -28.75 31.92
C ALA A 117 -31.01 -28.88 33.44
N ASP A 118 -31.00 -30.10 33.98
CA ASP A 118 -30.87 -30.36 35.43
C ASP A 118 -29.50 -29.91 35.96
N TYR A 119 -28.43 -30.12 35.19
CA TYR A 119 -27.10 -29.67 35.55
C TYR A 119 -27.01 -28.13 35.61
N VAL A 120 -27.45 -27.46 34.54
CA VAL A 120 -27.37 -25.99 34.43
C VAL A 120 -28.26 -25.34 35.48
N SER A 121 -29.52 -25.78 35.63
CA SER A 121 -30.45 -25.16 36.59
C SER A 121 -30.02 -25.41 38.04
N GLY A 122 -29.34 -26.53 38.32
CA GLY A 122 -28.76 -26.83 39.62
C GLY A 122 -27.63 -25.87 40.03
N ILE A 123 -26.95 -25.23 39.06
CA ILE A 123 -25.83 -24.32 39.29
C ILE A 123 -26.29 -22.86 39.15
N TYR A 124 -26.99 -22.55 38.07
CA TYR A 124 -27.50 -21.22 37.69
C TYR A 124 -29.02 -21.27 37.44
N PRO A 125 -29.83 -21.37 38.52
CA PRO A 125 -31.29 -21.41 38.39
C PRO A 125 -31.82 -20.09 37.81
N ASP A 126 -32.85 -20.21 36.96
CA ASP A 126 -33.56 -19.12 36.30
C ASP A 126 -32.65 -18.18 35.47
N THR A 127 -31.45 -18.65 35.10
CA THR A 127 -30.43 -17.85 34.39
C THR A 127 -30.33 -18.23 32.92
N PHE A 128 -30.76 -19.43 32.56
CA PHE A 128 -30.72 -19.95 31.19
C PHE A 128 -32.12 -20.36 30.73
N ILE A 129 -32.27 -20.42 29.41
CA ILE A 129 -33.34 -21.13 28.71
C ILE A 129 -32.69 -22.19 27.82
N LEU A 130 -33.34 -23.34 27.71
CA LEU A 130 -32.91 -24.41 26.81
C LEU A 130 -33.92 -24.52 25.67
N LYS A 131 -33.51 -24.09 24.49
CA LYS A 131 -34.31 -24.16 23.27
C LYS A 131 -34.08 -25.50 22.58
N ILE A 132 -35.17 -26.14 22.16
CA ILE A 132 -35.19 -27.48 21.60
C ILE A 132 -35.83 -27.39 20.22
N TYR A 133 -34.99 -27.41 19.19
CA TYR A 133 -35.39 -27.51 17.79
C TYR A 133 -35.54 -28.97 17.41
N ASP A 134 -36.60 -29.56 17.93
CA ASP A 134 -37.06 -30.89 17.55
C ASP A 134 -38.58 -30.99 17.86
N PRO A 135 -39.45 -30.90 16.84
CA PRO A 135 -40.89 -31.04 17.02
C PRO A 135 -41.34 -32.42 17.53
N SER A 136 -40.48 -33.44 17.39
CA SER A 136 -40.66 -34.83 17.81
C SER A 136 -40.48 -35.01 19.32
N PHE A 137 -39.65 -34.18 19.95
CA PHE A 137 -39.24 -34.26 21.36
C PHE A 137 -40.38 -34.56 22.36
N PRO A 138 -41.57 -33.90 22.30
CA PRO A 138 -42.66 -34.23 23.23
C PRO A 138 -43.15 -35.68 23.14
N GLN A 139 -43.09 -36.29 21.95
CA GLN A 139 -43.49 -37.67 21.73
C GLN A 139 -42.42 -38.64 22.24
N GLU A 140 -41.15 -38.33 22.04
CA GLU A 140 -40.01 -39.10 22.57
C GLU A 140 -40.00 -39.08 24.09
N LEU A 141 -40.14 -37.90 24.71
CA LEU A 141 -40.23 -37.74 26.16
C LEU A 141 -41.35 -38.61 26.76
N GLN A 142 -42.50 -38.65 26.08
CA GLN A 142 -43.64 -39.47 26.50
C GLN A 142 -43.38 -40.96 26.32
N THR A 143 -42.60 -41.35 25.32
CA THR A 143 -42.27 -42.75 25.00
C THR A 143 -41.19 -43.29 25.94
N GLU A 144 -40.14 -42.51 26.18
CA GLU A 144 -38.97 -42.91 26.96
C GLU A 144 -39.20 -42.76 28.47
N GLN A 145 -39.73 -41.61 28.91
CA GLN A 145 -39.91 -41.31 30.34
C GLN A 145 -41.35 -41.37 30.81
N GLY A 146 -42.32 -41.54 29.92
CA GLY A 146 -43.74 -41.54 30.29
C GLY A 146 -44.25 -40.16 30.74
N ARG A 147 -43.50 -39.08 30.48
CA ARG A 147 -43.81 -37.70 30.88
C ARG A 147 -44.41 -36.92 29.71
N THR A 148 -45.31 -36.00 30.01
CA THR A 148 -45.81 -35.03 29.03
C THR A 148 -44.92 -33.80 29.05
N PHE A 149 -44.63 -33.22 27.88
CA PHE A 149 -43.84 -32.00 27.78
C PHE A 149 -44.51 -30.84 28.53
N ASP A 150 -43.69 -30.12 29.29
CA ASP A 150 -44.04 -28.91 30.05
C ASP A 150 -42.83 -27.97 29.94
N PRO A 151 -42.98 -26.69 29.58
CA PRO A 151 -41.86 -25.75 29.59
C PRO A 151 -41.16 -25.62 30.96
N ALA A 152 -41.85 -25.93 32.07
CA ALA A 152 -41.28 -25.95 33.42
C ALA A 152 -41.00 -27.37 33.93
N LEU A 153 -40.70 -28.31 33.02
CA LEU A 153 -40.50 -29.73 33.36
C LEU A 153 -39.28 -29.97 34.28
N VAL A 154 -38.28 -29.09 34.20
CA VAL A 154 -37.09 -29.07 35.05
C VAL A 154 -37.15 -27.77 35.87
N ASP A 155 -37.09 -27.89 37.19
CA ASP A 155 -37.15 -26.71 38.06
C ASP A 155 -35.93 -25.81 37.81
N GLY A 156 -36.16 -24.51 37.64
CA GLY A 156 -35.10 -23.50 37.48
C GLY A 156 -34.56 -23.32 36.06
N ILE A 157 -35.18 -23.90 35.03
CA ILE A 157 -34.86 -23.63 33.61
C ILE A 157 -36.10 -23.84 32.74
N GLU A 158 -36.35 -22.90 31.83
CA GLU A 158 -37.42 -23.04 30.83
C GLU A 158 -36.95 -23.92 29.67
N LEU A 159 -37.78 -24.90 29.29
CA LEU A 159 -37.61 -25.68 28.07
C LEU A 159 -38.50 -25.09 26.97
N ALA A 160 -37.88 -24.41 26.00
CA ALA A 160 -38.59 -23.82 24.86
C ALA A 160 -38.60 -24.80 23.68
N LEU A 161 -39.78 -25.24 23.25
CA LEU A 161 -39.92 -26.06 22.06
C LEU A 161 -40.02 -25.16 20.82
N GLU A 162 -39.07 -25.32 19.92
CA GLU A 162 -38.98 -24.57 18.67
C GLU A 162 -39.46 -25.40 17.48
N ILE A 163 -39.47 -24.77 16.30
CA ILE A 163 -39.80 -25.44 15.04
C ILE A 163 -38.63 -26.33 14.56
N GLU A 164 -38.87 -27.06 13.46
CA GLU A 164 -37.83 -27.83 12.77
C GLU A 164 -36.57 -26.98 12.53
N PRO A 165 -35.37 -27.49 12.87
CA PRO A 165 -34.15 -26.72 12.72
C PRO A 165 -33.88 -26.38 11.25
N ASN A 166 -33.36 -25.18 11.01
CA ASN A 166 -32.83 -24.77 9.73
C ASN A 166 -31.49 -24.03 9.86
N LEU A 167 -30.75 -23.91 8.76
CA LEU A 167 -29.44 -23.26 8.76
C LEU A 167 -29.47 -21.81 9.29
N ALA A 168 -30.56 -21.06 9.05
CA ALA A 168 -30.66 -19.69 9.57
C ALA A 168 -30.84 -19.67 11.10
N ASP A 169 -31.47 -20.69 11.67
CA ASP A 169 -31.58 -20.83 13.12
C ASP A 169 -30.19 -21.13 13.71
N TYR A 170 -29.45 -22.09 13.14
CA TYR A 170 -28.06 -22.39 13.51
C TYR A 170 -27.19 -21.11 13.51
N GLN A 171 -27.29 -20.32 12.45
CA GLN A 171 -26.56 -19.05 12.32
C GLN A 171 -27.01 -18.02 13.36
N SER A 172 -28.33 -17.90 13.59
CA SER A 172 -28.89 -16.93 14.54
C SER A 172 -28.50 -17.24 15.98
N GLU A 173 -28.55 -18.50 16.39
CA GLU A 173 -28.21 -18.89 17.77
C GLU A 173 -26.72 -18.75 18.06
N LEU A 174 -25.84 -19.12 17.12
CA LEU A 174 -24.42 -18.82 17.27
C LEU A 174 -24.14 -17.32 17.34
N LEU A 175 -24.80 -16.50 16.51
CA LEU A 175 -24.67 -15.04 16.57
C LEU A 175 -25.19 -14.42 17.87
N GLN A 176 -26.10 -15.10 18.58
CA GLN A 176 -26.58 -14.72 19.90
C GLN A 176 -25.64 -15.19 21.03
N GLY A 177 -24.52 -15.83 20.71
CA GLY A 177 -23.58 -16.34 21.71
C GLY A 177 -24.15 -17.52 22.50
N GLU A 178 -24.98 -18.33 21.85
CA GLU A 178 -25.62 -19.49 22.46
C GLU A 178 -24.80 -20.76 22.28
N GLY A 179 -24.84 -21.63 23.29
CA GLY A 179 -24.18 -22.92 23.24
C GLY A 179 -25.01 -23.91 22.43
N LEU A 180 -24.54 -24.25 21.23
CA LEU A 180 -25.32 -25.03 20.25
C LEU A 180 -24.84 -26.48 20.15
N ILE A 181 -25.76 -27.45 20.27
CA ILE A 181 -25.52 -28.88 19.96
C ILE A 181 -26.42 -29.26 18.78
N VAL A 182 -25.86 -29.95 17.79
CA VAL A 182 -26.62 -30.55 16.68
C VAL A 182 -26.55 -32.08 16.79
N GLY A 183 -27.70 -32.74 16.64
CA GLY A 183 -27.81 -34.21 16.57
C GLY A 183 -27.98 -34.67 15.12
N LEU A 184 -27.08 -35.53 14.67
CA LEU A 184 -27.14 -36.12 13.33
C LEU A 184 -27.70 -37.55 13.39
N GLU A 185 -28.78 -37.80 12.66
CA GLU A 185 -29.36 -39.13 12.50
C GLU A 185 -28.58 -39.92 11.43
N GLU A 186 -27.53 -40.65 11.84
CA GLU A 186 -26.77 -41.51 10.90
C GLU A 186 -27.54 -42.79 10.52
N SER A 187 -28.41 -43.29 11.41
CA SER A 187 -29.20 -44.49 11.19
C SER A 187 -30.49 -44.48 12.02
N PRO A 188 -31.64 -44.95 11.49
CA PRO A 188 -32.92 -44.96 12.21
C PRO A 188 -32.97 -45.82 13.48
N ASP A 189 -31.98 -46.70 13.67
CA ASP A 189 -31.91 -47.63 14.82
C ASP A 189 -30.79 -47.23 15.82
N ALA A 190 -30.04 -46.16 15.56
CA ALA A 190 -28.98 -45.63 16.41
C ALA A 190 -29.40 -44.26 16.97
N ASN A 191 -28.91 -43.90 18.17
CA ASN A 191 -29.11 -42.54 18.64
C ASN A 191 -28.23 -41.57 17.84
N ASN A 192 -28.51 -40.28 18.00
CA ASN A 192 -27.82 -39.22 17.29
C ASN A 192 -26.31 -39.17 17.61
N THR A 193 -25.53 -38.89 16.57
CA THR A 193 -24.16 -38.39 16.71
C THR A 193 -24.25 -36.88 16.97
N TYR A 194 -23.88 -36.47 18.19
CA TYR A 194 -23.90 -35.08 18.60
C TYR A 194 -22.59 -34.34 18.30
N LEU A 195 -22.71 -33.10 17.83
CA LEU A 195 -21.60 -32.19 17.53
C LEU A 195 -21.94 -30.80 18.10
N CYS A 196 -20.97 -29.99 18.55
CA CYS A 196 -21.28 -28.58 18.89
C CYS A 196 -21.15 -27.70 17.65
N GLY A 197 -22.03 -26.70 17.57
CA GLY A 197 -21.87 -25.60 16.64
C GLY A 197 -20.61 -24.80 16.97
N ARG A 198 -19.75 -24.55 15.96
CA ARG A 198 -18.54 -23.74 16.13
C ARG A 198 -18.52 -22.55 15.21
N SER A 199 -18.71 -22.74 13.91
CA SER A 199 -18.56 -21.63 12.96
C SER A 199 -19.53 -21.70 11.78
N PHE A 200 -19.61 -20.58 11.05
CA PHE A 200 -20.18 -20.51 9.71
C PHE A 200 -19.64 -19.31 8.93
N LEU A 201 -19.74 -19.34 7.60
CA LEU A 201 -19.51 -18.16 6.75
C LEU A 201 -20.81 -17.42 6.42
N TYR A 202 -20.76 -16.08 6.33
CA TYR A 202 -21.94 -15.28 5.97
C TYR A 202 -22.35 -15.50 4.51
N GLU A 203 -21.37 -15.70 3.63
CA GLU A 203 -21.61 -15.94 2.22
C GLU A 203 -21.74 -17.43 1.92
N GLN A 204 -22.76 -17.75 1.12
CA GLN A 204 -22.92 -19.10 0.58
C GLN A 204 -21.90 -19.35 -0.53
N THR A 205 -21.48 -20.60 -0.68
CA THR A 205 -20.71 -21.02 -1.84
C THR A 205 -21.53 -20.86 -3.12
N PRO A 206 -20.89 -20.76 -4.30
CA PRO A 206 -21.60 -20.70 -5.58
C PRO A 206 -22.58 -21.86 -5.82
N GLU A 207 -22.37 -23.00 -5.17
CA GLU A 207 -23.19 -24.20 -5.21
C GLU A 207 -24.44 -24.14 -4.30
N GLY A 208 -24.56 -23.10 -3.46
CA GLY A 208 -25.73 -22.85 -2.60
C GLY A 208 -25.67 -23.48 -1.22
N TYR A 209 -24.48 -23.88 -0.76
CA TYR A 209 -24.25 -24.39 0.59
C TYR A 209 -23.46 -23.35 1.41
N THR A 210 -23.45 -23.47 2.73
CA THR A 210 -22.70 -22.56 3.62
C THR A 210 -21.65 -23.36 4.35
N PRO A 211 -20.36 -23.01 4.28
CA PRO A 211 -19.35 -23.63 5.12
C PRO A 211 -19.70 -23.42 6.59
N VAL A 212 -19.71 -24.50 7.35
CA VAL A 212 -19.96 -24.52 8.80
C VAL A 212 -18.95 -25.48 9.41
N ASP A 213 -18.38 -25.10 10.55
CA ASP A 213 -17.54 -26.02 11.32
C ASP A 213 -18.28 -26.45 12.57
N LEU A 214 -18.07 -27.71 12.93
CA LEU A 214 -18.60 -28.31 14.15
C LEU A 214 -17.47 -28.89 14.99
N THR A 215 -17.62 -28.90 16.30
CA THR A 215 -16.73 -29.69 17.16
C THR A 215 -17.12 -31.15 17.10
N TRP A 216 -16.12 -32.00 16.98
CA TRP A 216 -16.33 -33.43 16.90
C TRP A 216 -15.43 -34.12 17.92
N SER A 217 -16.04 -35.00 18.73
CA SER A 217 -15.36 -35.78 19.76
C SER A 217 -14.40 -36.84 19.24
N ASP A 218 -14.12 -36.92 17.94
CA ASP A 218 -13.07 -37.81 17.43
C ASP A 218 -11.69 -37.18 17.68
N GLU A 219 -10.73 -37.98 18.13
CA GLU A 219 -9.35 -37.54 18.39
C GLU A 219 -8.67 -36.82 17.21
N ASP A 220 -8.03 -35.69 17.50
CA ASP A 220 -7.05 -35.06 16.59
C ASP A 220 -5.68 -35.72 16.72
N ARG A 221 -5.34 -36.57 15.75
CA ARG A 221 -4.08 -37.32 15.73
C ARG A 221 -2.85 -36.45 15.48
N TRP A 222 -3.03 -35.19 15.11
CA TRP A 222 -1.94 -34.26 14.85
C TRP A 222 -1.62 -33.39 16.06
N ALA A 223 -2.53 -33.32 17.03
CA ALA A 223 -2.31 -32.70 18.33
C ALA A 223 -1.79 -33.72 19.35
N GLU A 224 -0.97 -33.26 20.29
CA GLU A 224 -0.54 -34.07 21.43
C GLU A 224 -1.55 -33.88 22.57
N GLY A 225 -2.23 -34.95 23.00
CA GLY A 225 -3.17 -34.86 24.12
C GLY A 225 -4.36 -35.78 23.97
N HIS A 226 -5.50 -35.35 24.53
CA HIS A 226 -6.79 -36.00 24.44
C HIS A 226 -7.81 -35.08 23.76
N GLN A 227 -7.38 -34.44 22.68
CA GLN A 227 -8.10 -33.35 22.05
C GLN A 227 -9.04 -33.88 20.97
N GLY A 228 -10.28 -33.40 20.99
CA GLY A 228 -11.22 -33.57 19.90
C GLY A 228 -10.74 -32.80 18.65
N LYS A 229 -11.55 -32.80 17.59
CA LYS A 229 -11.19 -32.11 16.35
C LYS A 229 -12.29 -31.19 15.86
N VAL A 230 -11.89 -30.20 15.09
CA VAL A 230 -12.81 -29.41 14.28
C VAL A 230 -13.18 -30.21 13.03
N LEU A 231 -14.47 -30.40 12.81
CA LEU A 231 -15.01 -30.94 11.57
C LEU A 231 -15.38 -29.79 10.65
N GLU A 232 -14.52 -29.52 9.67
CA GLU A 232 -14.81 -28.61 8.57
C GLU A 232 -15.84 -29.24 7.63
N THR A 233 -16.98 -28.57 7.44
CA THR A 233 -18.10 -29.11 6.64
C THR A 233 -18.91 -27.98 5.97
N VAL A 234 -20.00 -28.35 5.31
CA VAL A 234 -20.98 -27.45 4.70
C VAL A 234 -22.39 -27.83 5.15
N GLY A 235 -23.20 -26.82 5.44
CA GLY A 235 -24.61 -26.92 5.78
C GLY A 235 -25.50 -26.36 4.67
N ARG A 236 -26.72 -26.89 4.56
CA ARG A 236 -27.75 -26.36 3.66
C ARG A 236 -29.16 -26.57 4.21
N THR A 237 -30.10 -25.72 3.79
CA THR A 237 -31.52 -25.92 4.06
C THR A 237 -32.24 -26.36 2.77
N GLY A 238 -32.72 -27.60 2.77
CA GLY A 238 -33.55 -28.18 1.72
C GLY A 238 -34.97 -28.47 2.22
N ALA A 239 -35.35 -29.75 2.23
CA ALA A 239 -36.56 -30.20 2.92
C ALA A 239 -36.37 -30.30 4.45
N ALA A 240 -35.11 -30.40 4.88
CA ALA A 240 -34.62 -30.35 6.26
C ALA A 240 -33.28 -29.59 6.27
N PHE A 241 -32.77 -29.28 7.46
CA PHE A 241 -31.38 -28.87 7.62
C PHE A 241 -30.46 -30.07 7.43
N GLU A 242 -29.51 -29.98 6.50
CA GLU A 242 -28.57 -31.07 6.21
C GLU A 242 -27.12 -30.58 6.32
N ILE A 243 -26.25 -31.46 6.80
CA ILE A 243 -24.81 -31.24 6.93
C ILE A 243 -24.07 -32.32 6.15
N GLU A 244 -22.99 -31.96 5.46
CA GLU A 244 -22.12 -32.95 4.80
C GLU A 244 -21.29 -33.70 5.86
N TYR A 245 -21.69 -34.92 6.18
CA TYR A 245 -21.05 -35.74 7.20
C TYR A 245 -20.56 -37.05 6.59
N ARG A 246 -19.26 -37.32 6.73
CA ARG A 246 -18.59 -38.55 6.20
C ARG A 246 -18.81 -38.80 4.69
N GLY A 247 -19.02 -37.74 3.92
CA GLY A 247 -19.20 -37.79 2.46
C GLY A 247 -20.64 -38.01 1.99
N ASP A 248 -21.61 -37.98 2.91
CA ASP A 248 -23.04 -38.02 2.61
C ASP A 248 -23.74 -36.78 3.23
N TRP A 249 -24.91 -36.42 2.70
CA TRP A 249 -25.77 -35.40 3.31
C TRP A 249 -26.62 -36.05 4.40
N THR A 250 -26.38 -35.65 5.64
CA THR A 250 -27.08 -36.17 6.82
C THR A 250 -28.00 -35.10 7.37
N ALA A 251 -29.25 -35.46 7.68
CA ALA A 251 -30.19 -34.54 8.28
C ALA A 251 -29.81 -34.23 9.73
N VAL A 252 -29.96 -32.97 10.11
CA VAL A 252 -29.96 -32.55 11.51
C VAL A 252 -31.33 -32.88 12.06
N GLU A 253 -31.40 -33.88 12.93
CA GLU A 253 -32.64 -34.39 13.50
C GLU A 253 -33.07 -33.52 14.69
N CYS A 254 -32.10 -33.10 15.51
CA CYS A 254 -32.33 -32.15 16.58
C CYS A 254 -31.25 -31.05 16.59
N MET A 255 -31.63 -29.87 17.10
CA MET A 255 -30.68 -28.84 17.49
C MET A 255 -31.09 -28.28 18.85
N ILE A 256 -30.12 -28.14 19.75
CA ILE A 256 -30.33 -27.66 21.12
C ILE A 256 -29.49 -26.41 21.31
N ALA A 257 -30.11 -25.32 21.76
CA ALA A 257 -29.42 -24.09 22.08
C ALA A 257 -29.59 -23.76 23.56
N LEU A 258 -28.47 -23.68 24.28
CA LEU A 258 -28.43 -23.20 25.66
C LEU A 258 -28.17 -21.69 25.63
N SER A 259 -29.17 -20.91 26.06
CA SER A 259 -29.16 -19.45 25.92
C SER A 259 -29.21 -18.77 27.29
N PRO A 260 -28.29 -17.86 27.62
CA PRO A 260 -28.38 -17.07 28.84
C PRO A 260 -29.54 -16.05 28.74
N LEU A 261 -30.26 -15.84 29.85
CA LEU A 261 -31.37 -14.88 29.96
C LEU A 261 -30.91 -13.46 30.33
N GLU A 262 -29.80 -13.34 31.05
CA GLU A 262 -29.22 -12.06 31.45
C GLU A 262 -28.00 -11.72 30.60
N GLU A 263 -27.96 -10.50 30.04
CA GLU A 263 -26.76 -9.96 29.41
C GLU A 263 -25.71 -9.62 30.47
N LEU A 264 -24.52 -10.21 30.38
CA LEU A 264 -23.37 -9.80 31.17
C LEU A 264 -22.91 -8.38 30.76
N PRO A 265 -22.21 -7.65 31.64
CA PRO A 265 -21.74 -6.31 31.32
C PRO A 265 -20.78 -6.32 30.13
N ALA A 266 -21.08 -5.52 29.11
CA ALA A 266 -20.20 -5.30 27.95
C ALA A 266 -18.98 -4.40 28.26
N THR A 267 -18.85 -3.96 29.51
CA THR A 267 -17.87 -2.97 29.94
C THR A 267 -16.94 -3.56 30.99
N SER A 268 -15.73 -3.03 31.05
CA SER A 268 -14.75 -3.39 32.06
C SER A 268 -14.04 -2.14 32.58
N VAL A 269 -13.37 -2.30 33.72
CA VAL A 269 -12.64 -1.19 34.33
C VAL A 269 -11.35 -0.99 33.56
N ARG A 270 -11.11 0.24 33.09
CA ARG A 270 -9.84 0.64 32.49
C ARG A 270 -8.67 0.36 33.44
N THR A 271 -7.68 -0.36 32.95
CA THR A 271 -6.39 -0.55 33.64
C THR A 271 -5.38 0.45 33.08
N PRO A 272 -4.58 1.14 33.90
CA PRO A 272 -3.47 1.95 33.40
C PRO A 272 -2.40 1.05 32.77
N CYS A 273 -1.81 1.49 31.67
CA CYS A 273 -0.67 0.80 31.06
C CYS A 273 0.48 0.62 32.06
N ALA A 274 1.12 -0.55 32.02
CA ALA A 274 2.17 -0.92 32.95
C ALA A 274 3.45 -0.08 32.74
N ASP A 275 4.22 0.14 33.80
CA ASP A 275 5.46 0.96 33.74
C ASP A 275 6.56 0.31 32.87
N ASP A 276 6.47 -0.99 32.63
CA ASP A 276 7.38 -1.81 31.83
C ASP A 276 6.85 -2.10 30.41
N ALA A 277 5.77 -1.44 29.99
CA ALA A 277 5.27 -1.54 28.64
C ALA A 277 6.32 -1.09 27.61
N ILE A 278 6.49 -1.88 26.54
CA ILE A 278 7.43 -1.60 25.46
C ILE A 278 6.83 -0.67 24.39
N ALA A 279 5.50 -0.59 24.33
CA ALA A 279 4.76 0.33 23.49
C ALA A 279 3.47 0.80 24.19
N TYR A 280 3.06 2.02 23.84
CA TYR A 280 1.84 2.66 24.31
C TYR A 280 1.36 3.64 23.24
N ASP A 281 0.13 3.47 22.77
CA ASP A 281 -0.50 4.41 21.84
C ASP A 281 -1.90 4.83 22.30
N LEU A 282 -2.29 6.04 21.92
CA LEU A 282 -3.60 6.61 22.23
C LEU A 282 -4.15 7.33 21.00
N THR A 283 -5.14 6.71 20.37
CA THR A 283 -5.78 7.25 19.19
C THR A 283 -7.21 7.70 19.51
N VAL A 284 -7.67 8.74 18.80
CA VAL A 284 -9.06 9.21 18.85
C VAL A 284 -9.58 9.31 17.43
N THR A 285 -10.53 8.45 17.08
CA THR A 285 -11.09 8.40 15.72
C THR A 285 -12.51 8.99 15.70
N ALA A 286 -12.78 9.86 14.73
CA ALA A 286 -14.12 10.38 14.46
C ALA A 286 -14.89 9.44 13.52
N LEU A 287 -16.06 8.95 13.96
CA LEU A 287 -16.92 8.03 13.22
C LEU A 287 -17.97 8.80 12.40
N GLY A 288 -17.48 9.67 11.51
CA GLY A 288 -18.32 10.56 10.71
C GLY A 288 -19.15 11.53 11.57
N SER A 289 -20.45 11.59 11.34
CA SER A 289 -21.38 12.42 12.13
C SER A 289 -21.99 11.70 13.34
N GLU A 290 -21.71 10.40 13.52
CA GLU A 290 -22.35 9.58 14.56
C GLU A 290 -21.64 9.64 15.91
N GLY A 291 -20.38 10.10 15.94
CA GLY A 291 -19.64 10.31 17.17
C GLY A 291 -18.14 10.09 16.98
N SER A 292 -17.48 9.72 18.06
CA SER A 292 -16.05 9.48 18.16
C SER A 292 -15.77 8.42 19.21
N ILE A 293 -14.64 7.78 19.07
CA ILE A 293 -14.13 6.78 20.01
C ILE A 293 -12.67 7.07 20.32
N GLN A 294 -12.18 6.48 21.40
CA GLN A 294 -10.77 6.48 21.76
C GLN A 294 -10.31 5.03 21.91
N ILE A 295 -9.14 4.70 21.38
CA ILE A 295 -8.48 3.42 21.58
C ILE A 295 -7.14 3.71 22.25
N GLU A 296 -6.91 3.10 23.40
CA GLU A 296 -5.64 3.13 24.11
C GLU A 296 -5.05 1.73 24.04
N GLU A 297 -3.84 1.62 23.51
CA GLU A 297 -3.11 0.37 23.41
C GLU A 297 -1.90 0.37 24.35
N CYS A 298 -1.62 -0.77 24.96
CA CYS A 298 -0.46 -1.03 25.81
C CYS A 298 0.12 -2.40 25.48
N VAL A 299 1.44 -2.47 25.23
CA VAL A 299 2.16 -3.75 24.99
C VAL A 299 3.07 -4.07 26.16
N THR A 300 2.82 -5.19 26.82
CA THR A 300 3.63 -5.65 27.95
C THR A 300 4.35 -6.95 27.60
N PRO A 301 5.69 -7.02 27.67
CA PRO A 301 6.44 -8.24 27.43
C PRO A 301 6.51 -9.12 28.69
N ASP A 302 6.34 -10.43 28.54
CA ASP A 302 6.66 -11.44 29.54
C ASP A 302 7.44 -12.61 28.92
N GLY A 303 8.76 -12.53 28.99
CA GLY A 303 9.65 -13.54 28.39
C GLY A 303 9.59 -13.53 26.86
N ASP A 304 9.07 -14.61 26.28
CA ASP A 304 8.89 -14.79 24.83
C ASP A 304 7.42 -14.58 24.41
N ILE A 305 6.64 -13.85 25.23
CA ILE A 305 5.23 -13.53 24.97
C ILE A 305 5.07 -12.01 25.08
N ASP A 306 4.43 -11.41 24.07
CA ASP A 306 4.00 -10.02 24.13
C ASP A 306 2.48 -9.95 24.25
N THR A 307 1.97 -9.21 25.23
CA THR A 307 0.53 -9.01 25.44
C THR A 307 0.13 -7.60 25.02
N TYR A 308 -0.76 -7.53 24.03
CA TYR A 308 -1.39 -6.31 23.55
C TYR A 308 -2.73 -6.12 24.25
N GLU A 309 -2.87 -5.05 25.03
CA GLU A 309 -4.13 -4.65 25.69
C GLU A 309 -4.71 -3.41 25.01
N TYR A 310 -5.96 -3.49 24.57
CA TYR A 310 -6.72 -2.42 23.92
C TYR A 310 -7.88 -1.98 24.82
N THR A 311 -7.83 -0.76 25.34
CA THR A 311 -8.98 -0.11 25.97
C THR A 311 -9.77 0.71 24.95
N VAL A 312 -10.92 0.19 24.54
CA VAL A 312 -11.84 0.88 23.62
C VAL A 312 -12.85 1.68 24.43
N THR A 313 -12.81 3.01 24.30
CA THR A 313 -13.72 3.94 24.98
C THR A 313 -14.67 4.58 23.98
N ASN A 314 -15.97 4.39 24.16
CA ASN A 314 -16.97 5.09 23.38
C ASN A 314 -17.13 6.51 23.95
N ILE A 315 -16.66 7.53 23.24
CA ILE A 315 -16.78 8.92 23.72
C ILE A 315 -18.23 9.39 23.60
N ASN A 316 -18.83 9.23 22.41
CA ASN A 316 -20.17 9.71 22.10
C ASN A 316 -20.81 9.07 20.85
N TYR A 317 -20.29 7.94 20.38
CA TYR A 317 -20.88 7.17 19.28
C TYR A 317 -22.20 6.54 19.69
N LEU A 318 -23.23 6.73 18.86
CA LEU A 318 -24.51 6.08 19.03
C LEU A 318 -25.16 5.83 17.66
N HIS A 319 -25.55 4.58 17.40
CA HIS A 319 -26.29 4.20 16.20
C HIS A 319 -27.55 3.43 16.58
N ASN A 320 -28.71 3.91 16.13
CA ASN A 320 -30.03 3.39 16.49
C ASN A 320 -30.29 3.24 18.01
N GLY A 321 -29.61 4.04 18.84
CA GLY A 321 -29.76 4.00 20.29
C GLY A 321 -28.82 3.02 21.01
N CYS A 322 -27.98 2.29 20.28
CA CYS A 322 -26.95 1.42 20.84
C CYS A 322 -25.54 1.96 20.52
N GLY A 323 -24.55 1.45 21.27
CA GLY A 323 -23.15 1.81 21.18
C GLY A 323 -22.35 0.91 20.24
N LEU A 324 -21.13 0.58 20.66
CA LEU A 324 -20.20 -0.27 19.90
C LEU A 324 -20.38 -1.74 20.28
N CYS A 325 -20.50 -2.61 19.27
CA CYS A 325 -20.65 -4.05 19.46
C CYS A 325 -19.63 -4.88 18.68
N LEU A 326 -18.67 -4.22 18.03
CA LEU A 326 -17.60 -4.89 17.32
C LEU A 326 -16.31 -4.09 17.45
N PHE A 327 -15.22 -4.79 17.73
CA PHE A 327 -13.86 -4.29 17.67
C PHE A 327 -12.98 -5.35 17.00
N GLY A 328 -12.12 -4.93 16.08
CA GLY A 328 -11.18 -5.84 15.44
C GLY A 328 -9.85 -5.17 15.16
N VAL A 329 -8.79 -5.98 15.22
CA VAL A 329 -7.41 -5.57 15.04
C VAL A 329 -6.74 -6.49 14.01
N PRO A 330 -6.19 -5.97 12.90
CA PRO A 330 -5.44 -6.76 11.93
C PRO A 330 -4.16 -7.34 12.52
N LYS A 331 -3.74 -8.50 12.01
CA LYS A 331 -2.48 -9.17 12.39
C LYS A 331 -1.78 -9.82 11.19
N PRO A 332 -0.46 -10.09 11.29
CA PRO A 332 0.23 -10.95 10.35
C PRO A 332 -0.39 -12.36 10.33
N VAL A 333 -0.51 -12.96 9.15
CA VAL A 333 -1.12 -14.30 8.97
C VAL A 333 -0.37 -15.42 9.69
N THR A 334 0.90 -15.18 9.98
CA THR A 334 1.82 -16.10 10.68
C THR A 334 1.70 -16.01 12.21
N LEU A 335 1.06 -14.96 12.73
CA LEU A 335 1.00 -14.69 14.16
C LEU A 335 -0.35 -15.17 14.72
N GLY A 336 -0.35 -16.31 15.42
CA GLY A 336 -1.51 -16.82 16.13
C GLY A 336 -1.64 -16.23 17.55
N ALA A 337 -2.86 -16.16 18.08
CA ALA A 337 -3.05 -15.86 19.50
C ALA A 337 -2.63 -17.05 20.37
N ILE A 338 -1.88 -16.78 21.45
CA ILE A 338 -1.59 -17.74 22.52
C ILE A 338 -2.72 -17.72 23.56
N ALA A 339 -3.19 -16.52 23.88
CA ALA A 339 -4.28 -16.28 24.82
C ALA A 339 -4.93 -14.93 24.48
N HIS A 340 -6.14 -14.71 24.97
CA HIS A 340 -6.85 -13.43 24.87
C HIS A 340 -7.72 -13.23 26.11
N ASP A 341 -8.19 -12.00 26.30
CA ASP A 341 -9.15 -11.67 27.36
C ASP A 341 -10.14 -10.59 26.87
N GLN A 342 -11.36 -10.62 27.40
CA GLN A 342 -12.43 -9.68 27.06
C GLN A 342 -13.48 -9.62 28.18
N PRO A 343 -14.34 -8.59 28.23
CA PRO A 343 -15.46 -8.59 29.16
C PRO A 343 -16.44 -9.74 28.83
N GLY A 344 -17.08 -10.31 29.85
CA GLY A 344 -17.68 -11.66 29.76
C GLY A 344 -18.74 -11.92 28.68
N CYS A 345 -19.44 -10.92 28.14
CA CYS A 345 -20.39 -11.12 27.03
C CYS A 345 -19.80 -10.93 25.63
N TRP A 346 -18.53 -10.55 25.53
CA TRP A 346 -17.84 -10.43 24.25
C TRP A 346 -17.37 -11.80 23.77
N LEU A 347 -17.60 -12.03 22.49
CA LEU A 347 -17.26 -13.24 21.77
C LEU A 347 -16.01 -12.96 20.95
N TYR A 348 -14.98 -13.75 21.15
CA TYR A 348 -13.72 -13.66 20.42
C TYR A 348 -13.71 -14.59 19.21
N SER A 349 -13.20 -14.10 18.09
CA SER A 349 -13.00 -14.84 16.85
C SER A 349 -11.61 -14.54 16.30
N GLU A 350 -10.82 -15.59 16.10
CA GLU A 350 -9.53 -15.49 15.43
C GLU A 350 -9.66 -15.80 13.94
N TYR A 351 -9.39 -14.80 13.09
CA TYR A 351 -9.22 -15.00 11.66
C TYR A 351 -7.73 -14.99 11.30
N PRO A 352 -7.32 -15.58 10.16
CA PRO A 352 -5.91 -15.56 9.74
C PRO A 352 -5.30 -14.15 9.79
N SER A 353 -6.04 -13.12 9.37
CA SER A 353 -5.56 -11.74 9.24
C SER A 353 -6.06 -10.78 10.31
N ALA A 354 -6.89 -11.20 11.27
CA ALA A 354 -7.43 -10.30 12.29
C ALA A 354 -7.92 -11.02 13.54
N TRP A 355 -7.85 -10.32 14.67
CA TRP A 355 -8.61 -10.63 15.88
C TRP A 355 -9.89 -9.82 15.89
N VAL A 356 -11.01 -10.45 16.24
CA VAL A 356 -12.32 -9.79 16.26
C VAL A 356 -13.05 -10.13 17.54
N TRP A 357 -13.42 -9.11 18.29
CA TRP A 357 -14.36 -9.19 19.39
C TRP A 357 -15.70 -8.62 18.96
N ARG A 358 -16.76 -9.34 19.27
CA ARG A 358 -18.14 -8.87 19.01
C ARG A 358 -19.08 -9.25 20.12
N LEU A 359 -20.15 -8.49 20.27
CA LEU A 359 -21.23 -8.86 21.17
C LEU A 359 -22.28 -9.71 20.48
N ALA A 360 -22.97 -10.52 21.27
CA ALA A 360 -24.16 -11.24 20.88
C ALA A 360 -25.23 -10.28 20.31
N LEU A 361 -26.02 -10.79 19.36
CA LEU A 361 -27.19 -10.05 18.84
C LEU A 361 -28.14 -9.65 19.98
N GLY A 362 -28.64 -8.41 19.92
CA GLY A 362 -29.56 -7.86 20.92
C GLY A 362 -28.90 -6.93 21.93
N SER A 363 -27.59 -7.06 22.16
CA SER A 363 -26.88 -6.15 23.05
C SER A 363 -26.74 -4.74 22.48
N CYS A 364 -26.69 -3.75 23.37
CA CYS A 364 -26.38 -2.36 23.00
C CYS A 364 -24.89 -2.00 23.18
N GLY A 365 -24.06 -2.93 23.64
CA GLY A 365 -22.61 -2.81 23.75
C GLY A 365 -22.08 -1.62 24.54
N ILE A 366 -20.93 -1.08 24.15
CA ILE A 366 -20.24 0.00 24.88
C ILE A 366 -20.99 1.31 24.63
N LEU A 367 -21.76 1.79 25.60
CA LEU A 367 -22.52 3.04 25.46
C LEU A 367 -21.62 4.28 25.61
N PRO A 368 -22.08 5.48 25.18
CA PRO A 368 -21.35 6.72 25.39
C PRO A 368 -20.88 6.94 26.83
N GLY A 369 -19.57 7.13 27.00
CA GLY A 369 -18.88 7.32 28.28
C GLY A 369 -18.35 6.03 28.92
N GLU A 370 -18.60 4.87 28.30
CA GLU A 370 -18.15 3.57 28.80
C GLU A 370 -16.92 3.06 28.04
N SER A 371 -16.27 2.05 28.62
CA SER A 371 -15.07 1.42 28.07
C SER A 371 -15.13 -0.11 28.20
N ALA A 372 -14.45 -0.79 27.28
CA ALA A 372 -14.14 -2.22 27.38
C ALA A 372 -12.65 -2.41 27.12
N VAL A 373 -12.07 -3.40 27.79
CA VAL A 373 -10.67 -3.79 27.67
C VAL A 373 -10.62 -5.14 26.99
N PHE A 374 -9.85 -5.24 25.92
CA PHE A 374 -9.59 -6.46 25.17
C PHE A 374 -8.10 -6.74 25.23
N SER A 375 -7.68 -7.99 25.28
CA SER A 375 -6.27 -8.31 25.17
C SER A 375 -6.03 -9.52 24.28
N VAL A 376 -4.83 -9.57 23.70
CA VAL A 376 -4.31 -10.74 23.00
C VAL A 376 -2.82 -10.89 23.31
N SER A 377 -2.42 -12.10 23.62
CA SER A 377 -1.03 -12.49 23.85
C SER A 377 -0.53 -13.26 22.65
N VAL A 378 0.66 -12.92 22.15
CA VAL A 378 1.27 -13.48 20.94
C VAL A 378 2.72 -13.90 21.22
N PRO A 379 3.30 -14.79 20.39
CA PRO A 379 4.73 -15.09 20.48
C PRO A 379 5.55 -13.81 20.23
N GLY A 380 6.41 -13.47 21.18
CA GLY A 380 7.34 -12.35 21.13
C GLY A 380 8.77 -12.77 20.78
N PRO A 381 9.69 -11.81 20.55
CA PRO A 381 9.43 -10.38 20.54
C PRO A 381 8.70 -9.93 19.26
N THR A 382 7.73 -9.04 19.39
CA THR A 382 7.07 -8.34 18.28
C THR A 382 7.58 -6.91 18.16
N VAL A 383 7.27 -6.26 17.04
CA VAL A 383 7.37 -4.80 16.90
C VAL A 383 5.97 -4.21 16.83
N ASP A 384 5.77 -3.07 17.47
CA ASP A 384 4.50 -2.36 17.44
C ASP A 384 4.43 -1.43 16.22
N VAL A 385 3.41 -1.61 15.38
CA VAL A 385 3.25 -0.88 14.11
C VAL A 385 1.84 -0.32 13.97
N ALA A 386 1.72 0.82 13.28
CA ALA A 386 0.41 1.40 12.98
C ALA A 386 -0.40 0.47 12.07
N VAL A 387 -1.63 0.16 12.49
CA VAL A 387 -2.59 -0.66 11.74
C VAL A 387 -3.94 0.05 11.63
N ILE A 388 -4.78 -0.43 10.72
CA ILE A 388 -6.16 0.07 10.57
C ILE A 388 -7.12 -0.95 11.16
N GLY A 389 -7.53 -0.70 12.40
CA GLY A 389 -8.55 -1.48 13.09
C GLY A 389 -9.95 -1.27 12.51
N GLY A 390 -10.90 -2.02 13.06
CA GLY A 390 -12.31 -1.93 12.71
C GLY A 390 -13.18 -1.82 13.94
N VAL A 391 -14.20 -0.97 13.90
CA VAL A 391 -15.31 -0.97 14.86
C VAL A 391 -16.65 -0.98 14.14
N ALA A 392 -17.68 -1.51 14.79
CA ALA A 392 -19.05 -1.38 14.28
C ALA A 392 -20.04 -1.14 15.42
N GLY A 393 -21.14 -0.48 15.07
CA GLY A 393 -22.30 -0.39 15.96
C GLY A 393 -22.96 -1.75 16.18
N CYS A 394 -24.01 -1.78 17.00
CA CYS A 394 -24.77 -3.00 17.24
C CYS A 394 -25.70 -3.34 16.05
N PRO A 395 -25.65 -4.57 15.52
CA PRO A 395 -26.59 -5.00 14.50
C PRO A 395 -28.01 -5.02 15.09
N THR A 396 -29.01 -4.68 14.28
CA THR A 396 -30.42 -4.66 14.72
C THR A 396 -31.21 -5.71 13.98
N ILE A 397 -32.04 -6.47 14.69
CA ILE A 397 -33.02 -7.36 14.08
C ILE A 397 -34.28 -6.55 13.78
N ASP A 398 -34.75 -6.56 12.54
CA ASP A 398 -36.02 -5.92 12.21
C ASP A 398 -37.23 -6.84 12.47
N ALA A 399 -38.43 -6.29 12.36
CA ALA A 399 -39.67 -7.03 12.67
C ALA A 399 -39.90 -8.30 11.82
N SER A 400 -39.09 -8.53 10.77
CA SER A 400 -39.12 -9.76 9.97
C SER A 400 -38.12 -10.84 10.42
N GLY A 401 -37.33 -10.58 11.47
CA GLY A 401 -36.25 -11.46 11.91
C GLY A 401 -34.95 -11.28 11.12
N ALA A 402 -34.92 -10.37 10.15
CA ALA A 402 -33.72 -10.11 9.36
C ALA A 402 -32.70 -9.28 10.15
N VAL A 403 -31.47 -9.78 10.24
CA VAL A 403 -30.32 -9.05 10.79
C VAL A 403 -29.95 -7.91 9.85
N ARG A 404 -30.01 -6.67 10.34
CA ARG A 404 -29.48 -5.51 9.63
C ARG A 404 -28.06 -5.25 10.09
N SER A 405 -27.13 -5.34 9.14
CA SER A 405 -25.71 -5.08 9.37
C SER A 405 -25.52 -3.71 10.00
N ALA A 406 -24.73 -3.68 11.06
CA ALA A 406 -24.29 -2.43 11.65
C ALA A 406 -23.39 -1.66 10.67
N ARG A 407 -23.32 -0.35 10.86
CA ARG A 407 -22.34 0.45 10.14
C ARG A 407 -20.96 0.20 10.74
N SER A 408 -20.03 -0.26 9.89
CA SER A 408 -18.62 -0.45 10.23
C SER A 408 -17.79 0.79 9.89
N TYR A 409 -16.73 0.99 10.65
CA TYR A 409 -15.79 2.10 10.53
C TYR A 409 -14.36 1.59 10.68
N ALA A 410 -13.46 2.14 9.88
CA ALA A 410 -12.03 1.99 10.07
C ALA A 410 -11.56 2.92 11.20
N VAL A 411 -10.66 2.44 12.04
CA VAL A 411 -10.11 3.18 13.19
C VAL A 411 -8.59 3.06 13.20
N GLU A 412 -7.93 4.13 13.63
CA GLU A 412 -6.47 4.12 13.78
C GLU A 412 -6.14 3.45 15.12
N THR A 413 -5.19 2.52 15.10
CA THR A 413 -4.62 1.87 16.29
C THR A 413 -3.24 1.32 15.91
N THR A 414 -2.53 0.77 16.85
CA THR A 414 -1.31 -0.01 16.61
C THR A 414 -1.59 -1.50 16.85
N GLY A 415 -0.59 -2.35 16.63
CA GLY A 415 -0.71 -3.81 16.67
C GLY A 415 0.61 -4.49 16.30
N PRO A 416 0.73 -5.81 16.51
CA PRO A 416 1.98 -6.51 16.30
C PRO A 416 2.32 -6.69 14.83
N ALA A 417 3.60 -6.54 14.53
CA ALA A 417 4.25 -7.11 13.37
C ALA A 417 5.41 -8.00 13.82
N GLU A 418 5.77 -8.94 12.96
CA GLU A 418 7.00 -9.70 13.14
C GLU A 418 8.19 -8.73 13.08
N PRO A 419 9.18 -8.85 13.98
CA PRO A 419 10.40 -8.08 13.86
C PRO A 419 11.04 -8.41 12.51
N GLU A 420 11.40 -7.39 11.73
CA GLU A 420 12.15 -7.62 10.50
C GLU A 420 13.42 -8.41 10.84
N GLU A 421 13.60 -9.57 10.18
CA GLU A 421 14.85 -10.32 10.34
C GLU A 421 16.01 -9.41 9.93
N PRO A 422 17.10 -9.34 10.73
CA PRO A 422 18.24 -8.50 10.40
C PRO A 422 18.86 -8.96 9.07
N CYS A 423 18.63 -8.20 8.00
CA CYS A 423 19.13 -8.48 6.67
C CYS A 423 20.32 -7.55 6.33
N PRO A 424 21.40 -8.07 5.71
CA PRO A 424 22.46 -7.23 5.17
C PRO A 424 21.99 -6.46 3.92
N ASP A 425 22.63 -5.34 3.60
CA ASP A 425 22.30 -4.54 2.41
C ASP A 425 23.58 -3.85 1.89
N LEU A 426 24.18 -4.37 0.83
CA LEU A 426 25.48 -3.94 0.30
C LEU A 426 25.32 -2.92 -0.82
N THR A 427 25.85 -1.73 -0.61
CA THR A 427 25.87 -0.67 -1.62
C THR A 427 27.29 -0.37 -2.11
N VAL A 428 27.37 0.14 -3.33
CA VAL A 428 28.63 0.64 -3.92
C VAL A 428 28.72 2.16 -3.81
N ARG A 429 29.77 2.64 -3.14
CA ARG A 429 30.15 4.05 -3.11
C ARG A 429 31.43 4.27 -3.93
N PHE A 430 31.29 4.87 -5.10
CA PHE A 430 32.42 5.25 -5.96
C PHE A 430 33.37 6.23 -5.25
N LEU A 431 34.68 6.00 -5.40
CA LEU A 431 35.73 6.90 -4.90
C LEU A 431 36.46 7.62 -6.03
N ASP A 432 37.10 6.85 -6.91
CA ASP A 432 37.94 7.40 -7.99
C ASP A 432 38.18 6.36 -9.10
N HIS A 433 38.69 6.80 -10.25
CA HIS A 433 39.14 5.93 -11.33
C HIS A 433 40.41 6.43 -12.00
N ALA A 434 41.11 5.56 -12.71
CA ALA A 434 42.26 5.92 -13.53
C ALA A 434 42.36 5.01 -14.74
N CYS A 435 42.76 5.54 -15.89
CA CYS A 435 43.01 4.75 -17.09
C CYS A 435 44.43 4.95 -17.58
N VAL A 436 45.15 3.86 -17.84
CA VAL A 436 46.52 3.88 -18.35
C VAL A 436 46.60 2.98 -19.59
N CYS A 437 46.97 3.55 -20.73
CA CYS A 437 47.13 2.81 -21.98
C CYS A 437 48.61 2.62 -22.33
N ASP A 438 48.98 1.40 -22.73
CA ASP A 438 50.31 1.12 -23.27
C ASP A 438 50.32 1.38 -24.80
N PRO A 439 51.05 2.40 -25.28
CA PRO A 439 51.08 2.76 -26.69
C PRO A 439 51.81 1.74 -27.57
N ILE A 440 52.56 0.79 -26.99
CA ILE A 440 53.31 -0.23 -27.74
C ILE A 440 52.43 -1.46 -28.01
N ASP A 441 51.73 -1.94 -26.99
CA ASP A 441 50.98 -3.19 -27.05
C ASP A 441 49.51 -2.97 -27.43
N GLY A 442 49.02 -1.74 -27.36
CA GLY A 442 47.66 -1.43 -27.75
C GLY A 442 46.63 -1.74 -26.67
N THR A 443 47.03 -1.95 -25.41
CA THR A 443 46.12 -2.36 -24.33
C THR A 443 45.99 -1.24 -23.29
N CYS A 444 44.76 -0.99 -22.83
CA CYS A 444 44.43 -0.07 -21.76
C CYS A 444 44.04 -0.83 -20.49
N MET A 445 44.41 -0.27 -19.34
CA MET A 445 44.04 -0.74 -18.01
C MET A 445 43.24 0.35 -17.31
N LEU A 446 41.96 0.07 -17.07
CA LEU A 446 41.10 0.84 -16.17
C LEU A 446 41.29 0.32 -14.74
N THR A 447 41.54 1.24 -13.80
CA THR A 447 41.55 0.99 -12.36
C THR A 447 40.43 1.79 -11.71
N VAL A 448 39.61 1.14 -10.88
CA VAL A 448 38.50 1.78 -10.17
C VAL A 448 38.62 1.51 -8.68
N TRP A 449 38.51 2.56 -7.87
CA TRP A 449 38.42 2.47 -6.41
C TRP A 449 36.98 2.72 -5.97
N ALA A 450 36.45 1.83 -5.15
CA ALA A 450 35.11 1.95 -4.60
C ALA A 450 35.06 1.42 -3.16
N ASP A 451 34.10 1.90 -2.41
CA ASP A 451 33.74 1.39 -1.09
C ASP A 451 32.50 0.50 -1.22
N VAL A 452 32.56 -0.69 -0.66
CA VAL A 452 31.39 -1.54 -0.39
C VAL A 452 30.92 -1.22 1.02
N VAL A 453 29.65 -0.85 1.17
CA VAL A 453 29.07 -0.44 2.45
C VAL A 453 27.87 -1.31 2.78
N ASN A 454 27.88 -1.97 3.94
CA ASN A 454 26.67 -2.61 4.46
C ASN A 454 25.79 -1.54 5.13
N ILE A 455 24.73 -1.10 4.47
CA ILE A 455 23.76 -0.13 5.01
C ILE A 455 22.56 -0.80 5.69
N GLY A 456 22.51 -2.13 5.68
CA GLY A 456 21.42 -2.94 6.23
C GLY A 456 21.48 -3.09 7.74
N THR A 457 20.57 -3.89 8.29
CA THR A 457 20.44 -4.12 9.74
C THR A 457 21.10 -5.43 10.20
N GLY A 458 21.43 -6.33 9.26
CA GLY A 458 22.11 -7.59 9.48
C GLY A 458 23.58 -7.61 9.08
N PRO A 459 24.39 -8.50 9.66
CA PRO A 459 25.79 -8.66 9.28
C PRO A 459 25.93 -9.50 8.00
N VAL A 460 26.93 -9.20 7.18
CA VAL A 460 27.37 -10.08 6.10
C VAL A 460 28.39 -11.08 6.65
N VAL A 461 28.00 -12.35 6.68
CA VAL A 461 28.81 -13.46 7.19
C VAL A 461 29.34 -14.38 6.08
N ASP A 462 28.67 -14.38 4.93
CA ASP A 462 29.06 -15.14 3.75
C ASP A 462 30.01 -14.34 2.86
N ALA A 463 30.84 -15.05 2.09
CA ALA A 463 31.74 -14.43 1.14
C ALA A 463 30.98 -14.11 -0.16
N PHE A 464 31.14 -12.89 -0.65
CA PHE A 464 30.57 -12.42 -1.91
C PHE A 464 31.67 -11.85 -2.83
N ASP A 465 31.34 -11.68 -4.11
CA ASP A 465 32.25 -11.17 -5.13
C ASP A 465 31.98 -9.69 -5.45
N VAL A 466 33.02 -8.94 -5.85
CA VAL A 466 32.88 -7.59 -6.41
C VAL A 466 33.48 -7.57 -7.81
N VAL A 467 32.70 -7.10 -8.78
CA VAL A 467 32.97 -7.28 -10.21
C VAL A 467 32.93 -5.95 -10.93
N LEU A 468 33.98 -5.68 -11.72
CA LEU A 468 34.03 -4.56 -12.65
C LEU A 468 33.79 -5.07 -14.09
N ARG A 469 32.80 -4.51 -14.77
CA ARG A 469 32.43 -4.85 -16.15
C ARG A 469 32.35 -3.60 -17.01
N SER A 470 32.58 -3.74 -18.32
CA SER A 470 32.25 -2.73 -19.32
C SER A 470 31.50 -3.41 -20.48
N ASP A 471 30.42 -2.80 -20.95
CA ASP A 471 29.65 -3.30 -22.10
C ASP A 471 30.17 -2.73 -23.43
N ASP A 472 30.90 -1.62 -23.39
CA ASP A 472 31.42 -0.93 -24.57
C ASP A 472 32.69 -1.59 -25.13
N HIS A 473 33.42 -2.35 -24.31
CA HIS A 473 34.66 -3.01 -24.69
C HIS A 473 34.64 -4.50 -24.42
N THR A 474 34.96 -5.31 -25.43
CA THR A 474 35.20 -6.75 -25.24
C THR A 474 36.58 -6.96 -24.63
N GLY A 475 36.66 -7.00 -23.30
CA GLY A 475 37.88 -7.26 -22.53
C GLY A 475 37.72 -8.43 -21.54
N ASN A 476 38.82 -8.82 -20.90
CA ASN A 476 38.78 -9.72 -19.75
C ASN A 476 38.75 -8.86 -18.48
N GLY A 477 37.57 -8.69 -17.88
CA GLY A 477 37.48 -8.13 -16.53
C GLY A 477 38.06 -9.11 -15.51
N TYR A 478 38.82 -8.61 -14.53
CA TYR A 478 39.26 -9.42 -13.42
C TYR A 478 38.25 -9.35 -12.27
N LEU A 479 37.89 -10.52 -11.75
CA LEU A 479 37.28 -10.67 -10.44
C LEU A 479 38.37 -10.39 -9.40
N THR A 480 38.17 -9.40 -8.52
CA THR A 480 39.09 -9.21 -7.39
C THR A 480 38.71 -10.21 -6.29
N TYR A 481 39.40 -11.36 -6.27
CA TYR A 481 39.26 -12.39 -5.22
C TYR A 481 39.96 -11.96 -3.94
N THR A 482 39.39 -11.00 -3.20
CA THR A 482 39.74 -10.83 -1.80
C THR A 482 38.52 -11.23 -0.98
N PRO A 483 38.60 -12.28 -0.14
CA PRO A 483 37.47 -12.59 0.74
C PRO A 483 37.21 -11.37 1.64
N PRO A 484 35.98 -10.83 1.63
CA PRO A 484 35.66 -9.65 2.43
C PRO A 484 35.89 -9.93 3.92
N PRO A 485 36.22 -8.91 4.73
CA PRO A 485 36.00 -9.02 6.17
C PRO A 485 34.49 -9.19 6.44
N PRO A 486 34.09 -9.80 7.57
CA PRO A 486 32.69 -9.72 8.00
C PRO A 486 32.28 -8.24 8.07
N LEU A 487 31.19 -7.88 7.39
CA LEU A 487 30.68 -6.50 7.38
C LEU A 487 29.48 -6.39 8.30
N THR A 488 29.64 -5.72 9.43
CA THR A 488 28.52 -5.34 10.28
C THR A 488 27.82 -4.09 9.73
N PRO A 489 26.56 -3.81 10.14
CA PRO A 489 25.86 -2.59 9.75
C PRO A 489 26.72 -1.33 9.92
N GLY A 490 26.93 -0.60 8.82
CA GLY A 490 27.73 0.62 8.72
C GLY A 490 29.23 0.42 8.43
N ASP A 491 29.72 -0.82 8.36
CA ASP A 491 31.11 -1.09 7.96
C ASP A 491 31.35 -0.74 6.49
N VAL A 492 32.58 -0.35 6.19
CA VAL A 492 33.03 0.07 4.87
C VAL A 492 34.25 -0.74 4.46
N TRP A 493 34.20 -1.36 3.28
CA TRP A 493 35.31 -2.10 2.69
C TRP A 493 35.73 -1.51 1.35
N THR A 494 36.91 -0.90 1.31
CA THR A 494 37.47 -0.32 0.09
C THR A 494 38.09 -1.40 -0.80
N VAL A 495 37.68 -1.42 -2.07
CA VAL A 495 38.17 -2.34 -3.11
C VAL A 495 38.87 -1.58 -4.24
N GLU A 496 39.86 -2.24 -4.84
CA GLU A 496 40.55 -1.79 -6.05
C GLU A 496 40.32 -2.83 -7.15
N LEU A 497 39.73 -2.39 -8.26
CA LEU A 497 39.30 -3.25 -9.37
C LEU A 497 40.05 -2.87 -10.65
N HIS A 498 40.43 -3.86 -11.46
CA HIS A 498 41.16 -3.64 -12.72
C HIS A 498 40.45 -4.29 -13.92
N PHE A 499 40.32 -3.56 -15.01
CA PHE A 499 39.74 -4.02 -16.27
C PHE A 499 40.68 -3.72 -17.44
N PHE A 500 41.03 -4.75 -18.23
CA PHE A 500 41.96 -4.63 -19.36
C PHE A 500 41.22 -4.80 -20.69
N PHE A 501 41.47 -3.91 -21.64
CA PHE A 501 40.84 -3.92 -22.96
C PHE A 501 41.80 -3.44 -24.06
N ASP A 502 41.57 -3.88 -25.29
CA ASP A 502 42.40 -3.53 -26.45
C ASP A 502 41.92 -2.23 -27.12
N MET A 503 42.86 -1.43 -27.63
CA MET A 503 42.64 -0.20 -28.39
C MET A 503 42.08 -0.55 -29.78
N GLY A 504 40.76 -0.52 -29.93
CA GLY A 504 40.12 -0.90 -31.19
C GLY A 504 38.64 -0.50 -31.33
N GLY A 505 38.34 0.80 -31.33
CA GLY A 505 37.03 1.34 -31.70
C GLY A 505 36.89 2.84 -31.45
N GLU A 506 36.24 3.57 -32.37
CA GLU A 506 35.60 4.84 -32.02
C GLU A 506 34.57 4.53 -30.93
N LEU A 507 34.70 5.17 -29.75
CA LEU A 507 33.64 5.49 -28.78
C LEU A 507 34.31 5.89 -27.45
N CYS A 508 34.62 7.19 -27.33
CA CYS A 508 34.80 7.85 -26.04
C CYS A 508 33.53 8.68 -25.77
N PRO A 509 33.02 8.73 -24.51
CA PRO A 509 33.50 8.07 -23.30
C PRO A 509 33.14 6.57 -23.21
N SER A 510 33.90 5.79 -22.44
CA SER A 510 33.63 4.37 -22.18
C SER A 510 32.92 4.20 -20.85
N SER A 511 31.79 3.50 -20.84
CA SER A 511 31.03 3.18 -19.62
C SER A 511 31.56 1.91 -18.95
N TYR A 512 31.46 1.87 -17.63
CA TYR A 512 31.76 0.69 -16.82
C TYR A 512 30.77 0.60 -15.66
N GLU A 513 30.64 -0.60 -15.12
CA GLU A 513 29.74 -0.90 -14.03
C GLU A 513 30.44 -1.76 -12.98
N ILE A 514 30.24 -1.41 -11.71
CA ILE A 514 30.67 -2.16 -10.55
C ILE A 514 29.45 -2.89 -10.01
N TYR A 515 29.55 -4.19 -9.78
CA TYR A 515 28.57 -4.98 -9.06
C TYR A 515 29.18 -5.53 -7.78
N VAL A 516 28.48 -5.38 -6.68
CA VAL A 516 28.69 -6.15 -5.46
C VAL A 516 27.68 -7.28 -5.45
N ASP A 517 28.14 -8.46 -5.07
CA ASP A 517 27.36 -9.70 -5.06
C ASP A 517 26.50 -9.96 -6.33
N PRO A 518 27.10 -9.91 -7.54
CA PRO A 518 26.32 -10.00 -8.76
C PRO A 518 25.54 -11.32 -8.88
N PRO A 519 24.32 -11.30 -9.47
CA PRO A 519 23.37 -12.42 -9.47
C PRO A 519 23.72 -13.48 -10.53
N PHE A 520 24.95 -14.01 -10.52
CA PHE A 520 25.33 -15.15 -11.35
C PHE A 520 24.69 -16.47 -10.86
N VAL A 521 24.06 -16.43 -9.68
CA VAL A 521 23.10 -17.39 -9.13
C VAL A 521 21.83 -16.62 -8.70
N PRO A 522 20.63 -17.22 -8.72
CA PRO A 522 19.43 -16.54 -8.24
C PRO A 522 19.57 -16.15 -6.77
N GLY A 523 19.58 -14.83 -6.48
CA GLY A 523 19.62 -14.26 -5.12
C GLY A 523 21.03 -14.00 -4.54
N GLY A 524 22.06 -13.83 -5.37
CA GLY A 524 23.41 -13.53 -4.87
C GLY A 524 24.05 -14.67 -4.07
N PHE A 525 25.23 -14.44 -3.50
CA PHE A 525 25.80 -15.27 -2.44
C PHE A 525 25.36 -14.80 -1.05
N VAL A 526 24.95 -13.55 -0.93
CA VAL A 526 24.41 -12.90 0.26
C VAL A 526 22.99 -12.45 -0.08
N GLN A 527 22.01 -12.94 0.67
CA GLN A 527 20.64 -12.48 0.49
C GLN A 527 20.49 -11.09 1.12
N GLU A 528 20.18 -10.08 0.31
CA GLU A 528 20.18 -8.67 0.71
C GLU A 528 18.75 -8.16 1.00
N CYS A 529 18.64 -7.05 1.76
CA CYS A 529 17.36 -6.37 1.94
C CYS A 529 16.86 -5.74 0.62
N ASP A 530 17.79 -5.19 -0.18
CA ASP A 530 17.53 -4.49 -1.43
C ASP A 530 18.55 -4.91 -2.49
N GLU A 531 18.16 -5.91 -3.29
CA GLU A 531 18.98 -6.49 -4.36
C GLU A 531 19.25 -5.52 -5.54
N ASP A 532 18.61 -4.34 -5.56
CA ASP A 532 18.69 -3.39 -6.67
C ASP A 532 19.74 -2.28 -6.44
N ASN A 533 20.36 -2.20 -5.25
CA ASN A 533 21.26 -1.10 -4.88
C ASN A 533 22.76 -1.47 -4.85
N ASN A 534 23.09 -2.70 -5.25
CA ASN A 534 24.43 -3.28 -5.18
C ASN A 534 25.32 -2.95 -6.40
N ASN A 535 24.93 -2.01 -7.25
CA ASN A 535 25.71 -1.60 -8.42
C ASN A 535 26.02 -0.10 -8.51
N TYR A 536 27.05 0.24 -9.27
CA TYR A 536 27.41 1.60 -9.63
C TYR A 536 27.83 1.67 -11.10
N ILE A 537 27.21 2.58 -11.87
CA ILE A 537 27.58 2.85 -13.26
C ILE A 537 28.42 4.13 -13.32
N GLY A 538 29.62 4.01 -13.90
CA GLY A 538 30.53 5.11 -14.17
C GLY A 538 30.89 5.21 -15.65
N SER A 539 31.57 6.29 -16.02
CA SER A 539 32.18 6.44 -17.34
C SER A 539 33.52 7.14 -17.24
N ILE A 540 34.45 6.79 -18.11
CA ILE A 540 35.79 7.37 -18.17
C ILE A 540 36.21 7.56 -19.63
N ASP A 541 36.96 8.62 -19.86
CA ASP A 541 37.56 8.90 -21.16
C ASP A 541 39.06 8.58 -21.11
N CYS A 542 39.45 7.48 -21.74
CA CYS A 542 40.85 7.06 -21.79
C CYS A 542 41.61 7.74 -22.94
N PHE A 543 40.94 8.46 -23.87
CA PHE A 543 41.56 8.95 -25.10
C PHE A 543 40.85 10.15 -25.78
N CYS A 544 40.59 11.25 -25.06
CA CYS A 544 40.32 12.55 -25.68
C CYS A 544 41.33 13.61 -25.22
N ASP A 545 42.45 13.73 -25.97
CA ASP A 545 42.96 15.07 -26.24
C ASP A 545 42.03 15.58 -27.35
N GLU A 546 40.93 16.24 -26.98
CA GLU A 546 40.03 16.88 -27.93
C GLU A 546 40.85 17.93 -28.72
N THR A 547 41.28 17.59 -29.94
CA THR A 547 41.92 18.57 -30.82
C THR A 547 40.85 19.32 -31.59
N TRP A 548 40.72 20.62 -31.32
CA TRP A 548 39.82 21.53 -32.02
C TRP A 548 40.61 22.70 -32.63
N ALA A 549 40.08 23.29 -33.70
CA ALA A 549 40.66 24.47 -34.34
C ALA A 549 39.62 25.54 -34.57
N CYS A 550 39.99 26.80 -34.32
CA CYS A 550 39.17 27.97 -34.58
C CYS A 550 39.84 28.82 -35.66
N CYS A 551 39.18 28.98 -36.80
CA CYS A 551 39.61 29.91 -37.85
C CYS A 551 39.02 31.29 -37.58
N LEU A 552 39.87 32.24 -37.20
CA LEU A 552 39.48 33.60 -36.90
C LEU A 552 39.27 34.43 -38.19
N PRO A 553 38.44 35.49 -38.17
CA PRO A 553 38.15 36.31 -39.34
C PRO A 553 39.37 36.98 -39.99
N ASP A 554 40.46 37.16 -39.24
CA ASP A 554 41.73 37.69 -39.74
C ASP A 554 42.59 36.68 -40.53
N GLY A 555 42.08 35.44 -40.66
CA GLY A 555 42.74 34.33 -41.36
C GLY A 555 43.72 33.54 -40.49
N SER A 556 43.84 33.84 -39.20
CA SER A 556 44.67 33.07 -38.25
C SER A 556 43.92 31.87 -37.65
N CYS A 557 44.66 30.85 -37.20
CA CYS A 557 44.11 29.69 -36.51
C CYS A 557 44.53 29.67 -35.04
N ALA A 558 43.58 29.41 -34.13
CA ALA A 558 43.82 29.20 -32.71
C ALA A 558 43.06 27.98 -32.17
N GLU A 559 43.62 27.24 -31.22
CA GLU A 559 42.96 26.08 -30.60
C GLU A 559 42.06 26.56 -29.45
N LEU A 560 40.85 27.00 -29.78
CA LEU A 560 39.84 27.51 -28.84
C LEU A 560 38.61 26.61 -28.77
N SER A 561 38.01 26.46 -27.60
CA SER A 561 36.73 25.77 -27.44
C SER A 561 35.64 26.41 -28.32
N GLU A 562 34.60 25.66 -28.69
CA GLU A 562 33.52 26.14 -29.58
C GLU A 562 32.94 27.48 -29.12
N VAL A 563 32.64 27.60 -27.82
CA VAL A 563 32.10 28.83 -27.23
C VAL A 563 33.08 30.00 -27.35
N ALA A 564 34.38 29.78 -27.09
CA ALA A 564 35.39 30.82 -27.19
C ALA A 564 35.67 31.21 -28.64
N CYS A 565 35.57 30.26 -29.58
CA CYS A 565 35.73 30.49 -31.01
C CYS A 565 34.61 31.37 -31.57
N LEU A 566 33.35 31.04 -31.26
CA LEU A 566 32.18 31.82 -31.67
C LEU A 566 32.19 33.23 -31.05
N GLN A 567 32.65 33.37 -29.79
CA GLN A 567 32.80 34.68 -29.15
C GLN A 567 33.83 35.59 -29.85
N GLN A 568 34.82 35.02 -30.52
CA GLN A 568 35.81 35.75 -31.31
C GLN A 568 35.41 35.91 -32.78
N GLY A 569 34.16 35.54 -33.13
CA GLY A 569 33.65 35.59 -34.50
C GLY A 569 34.30 34.57 -35.44
N GLY A 570 34.99 33.57 -34.90
CA GLY A 570 35.66 32.53 -35.69
C GLY A 570 34.74 31.36 -36.06
N VAL A 571 35.19 30.55 -37.01
CA VAL A 571 34.54 29.30 -37.43
C VAL A 571 35.22 28.13 -36.73
N PHE A 572 34.45 27.38 -35.95
CA PHE A 572 34.93 26.23 -35.20
C PHE A 572 35.01 24.97 -36.07
N HIS A 573 36.10 24.23 -35.94
CA HIS A 573 36.36 22.96 -36.60
C HIS A 573 36.61 21.88 -35.55
N ASP A 574 35.63 20.99 -35.41
CA ASP A 574 35.69 19.87 -34.49
C ASP A 574 36.61 18.75 -35.01
N GLY A 575 37.35 18.11 -34.11
CA GLY A 575 38.23 16.96 -34.40
C GLY A 575 39.47 17.26 -35.25
N VAL A 576 39.86 18.53 -35.46
CA VAL A 576 41.02 18.92 -36.27
C VAL A 576 41.85 19.98 -35.55
N SER A 577 43.18 19.84 -35.54
CA SER A 577 44.09 20.86 -34.95
C SER A 577 44.50 21.94 -35.94
N CYS A 578 45.00 23.06 -35.41
CA CYS A 578 45.47 24.18 -36.23
C CYS A 578 46.65 23.83 -37.15
N ALA A 579 47.33 22.71 -36.93
CA ALA A 579 48.41 22.25 -37.79
C ALA A 579 47.92 21.73 -39.16
N VAL A 580 46.63 21.39 -39.27
CA VAL A 580 46.07 20.70 -40.45
C VAL A 580 44.97 21.50 -41.15
N VAL A 581 44.29 22.41 -40.44
CA VAL A 581 43.24 23.25 -41.01
C VAL A 581 43.83 24.43 -41.79
N GLN A 582 43.28 24.74 -42.97
CA GLN A 582 43.64 25.93 -43.74
C GLN A 582 42.53 26.97 -43.60
N CYS A 583 42.79 28.02 -42.81
CA CYS A 583 41.83 29.10 -42.64
C CYS A 583 41.72 29.99 -43.90
N PRO A 584 40.52 30.52 -44.21
CA PRO A 584 40.34 31.42 -45.35
C PRO A 584 41.21 32.68 -45.22
N PRO A 585 41.69 33.28 -46.33
CA PRO A 585 42.38 34.57 -46.28
C PRO A 585 41.45 35.66 -45.72
N PRO A 586 41.98 36.69 -45.02
CA PRO A 586 41.18 37.72 -44.37
C PRO A 586 40.24 38.42 -45.38
N VAL A 587 38.98 38.56 -45.01
CA VAL A 587 37.97 39.30 -45.76
C VAL A 587 38.34 40.78 -45.83
N GLU A 588 38.36 41.35 -47.04
CA GLU A 588 38.60 42.79 -47.25
C GLU A 588 37.51 43.62 -46.56
N SER A 589 37.89 44.68 -45.84
CA SER A 589 36.96 45.59 -45.18
C SER A 589 36.19 46.42 -46.22
N CYS A 590 34.86 46.30 -46.25
CA CYS A 590 33.97 47.11 -47.09
C CYS A 590 32.83 47.74 -46.25
N GLY A 591 32.24 48.82 -46.78
CA GLY A 591 30.99 49.39 -46.24
C GLY A 591 29.80 48.52 -46.64
N ASP A 592 28.67 48.63 -45.93
CA ASP A 592 27.43 47.90 -46.25
C ASP A 592 26.24 48.71 -45.71
N LEU A 593 25.43 49.31 -46.58
CA LEU A 593 24.42 50.30 -46.26
C LEU A 593 23.03 49.67 -46.38
N ILE A 594 22.34 49.55 -45.24
CA ILE A 594 20.91 49.23 -45.24
C ILE A 594 20.09 50.51 -45.12
N VAL A 595 18.88 50.49 -45.67
CA VAL A 595 17.89 51.55 -45.47
C VAL A 595 16.64 51.01 -44.80
N LYS A 596 15.99 51.84 -43.99
CA LYS A 596 14.74 51.51 -43.34
C LYS A 596 13.80 52.70 -43.29
N ILE A 597 12.57 52.54 -43.77
CA ILE A 597 11.54 53.56 -43.69
C ILE A 597 11.07 53.67 -42.24
N THR A 598 11.37 54.78 -41.58
CA THR A 598 11.02 55.03 -40.17
C THR A 598 9.63 55.64 -40.04
N GLN A 599 9.22 56.47 -41.01
CA GLN A 599 7.92 57.11 -41.02
C GLN A 599 7.43 57.34 -42.44
N ALA A 600 6.16 57.00 -42.70
CA ALA A 600 5.55 57.21 -44.00
C ALA A 600 4.07 57.59 -43.84
N TYR A 601 3.69 58.79 -44.27
CA TYR A 601 2.31 59.25 -44.16
C TYR A 601 1.89 60.18 -45.30
N CYS A 602 0.58 60.34 -45.44
CA CYS A 602 -0.02 61.18 -46.46
C CYS A 602 -0.70 62.41 -45.85
N GLN A 603 -0.44 63.58 -46.41
CA GLN A 603 -1.02 64.86 -46.01
C GLN A 603 -1.87 65.46 -47.14
N ASN A 604 -3.11 65.84 -46.84
CA ASN A 604 -3.92 66.63 -47.77
C ASN A 604 -3.51 68.11 -47.69
N VAL A 605 -2.94 68.63 -48.76
CA VAL A 605 -2.42 70.01 -48.88
C VAL A 605 -3.36 70.94 -49.66
N GLY A 606 -4.50 70.44 -50.17
CA GLY A 606 -5.44 71.19 -50.99
C GLY A 606 -6.69 71.69 -50.24
N ALA A 607 -6.85 73.01 -50.08
CA ALA A 607 -7.98 73.60 -49.36
C ALA A 607 -9.33 73.60 -50.12
N ALA A 608 -9.31 73.44 -51.46
CA ALA A 608 -10.49 73.50 -52.33
C ALA A 608 -10.76 72.24 -53.17
N ALA A 609 -9.74 71.41 -53.40
CA ALA A 609 -9.81 70.08 -54.00
C ALA A 609 -8.71 69.22 -53.36
N PRO A 610 -8.96 67.93 -53.05
CA PRO A 610 -7.98 67.10 -52.36
C PRO A 610 -6.71 66.98 -53.21
N GLN A 611 -5.60 67.49 -52.69
CA GLN A 611 -4.26 67.27 -53.25
C GLN A 611 -3.44 66.62 -52.17
N TYR A 612 -2.87 65.45 -52.46
CA TYR A 612 -2.12 64.68 -51.48
C TYR A 612 -0.62 64.86 -51.69
N ARG A 613 0.11 64.99 -50.58
CA ARG A 613 1.56 64.95 -50.49
C ARG A 613 1.95 63.77 -49.61
N LEU A 614 2.84 62.93 -50.12
CA LEU A 614 3.47 61.86 -49.34
C LEU A 614 4.69 62.45 -48.64
N HIS A 615 4.86 62.10 -47.37
CA HIS A 615 6.07 62.39 -46.60
C HIS A 615 6.65 61.05 -46.14
N VAL A 616 7.92 60.81 -46.47
CA VAL A 616 8.66 59.59 -46.15
C VAL A 616 9.96 59.98 -45.48
N GLU A 617 10.21 59.42 -44.31
CA GLU A 617 11.47 59.50 -43.59
C GLU A 617 12.09 58.10 -43.57
N ALA A 618 13.38 58.01 -43.90
CA ALA A 618 14.14 56.78 -43.87
C ALA A 618 15.47 56.97 -43.16
N GLU A 619 15.92 55.91 -42.50
CA GLU A 619 17.21 55.82 -41.83
C GLU A 619 18.13 54.91 -42.63
N VAL A 620 19.27 55.44 -43.05
CA VAL A 620 20.36 54.69 -43.69
C VAL A 620 21.40 54.36 -42.65
N THR A 621 21.80 53.09 -42.54
CA THR A 621 22.78 52.61 -41.56
C THR A 621 23.91 51.86 -42.25
N ASN A 622 25.16 52.19 -41.92
CA ASN A 622 26.31 51.39 -42.36
C ASN A 622 26.49 50.18 -41.42
N ILE A 623 26.03 49.00 -41.80
CA ILE A 623 26.24 47.75 -41.07
C ILE A 623 27.55 47.04 -41.45
N GLY A 624 28.31 47.61 -42.38
CA GLY A 624 29.58 47.08 -42.87
C GLY A 624 30.72 47.20 -41.86
N THR A 625 31.93 46.85 -42.31
CA THR A 625 33.13 46.86 -41.46
C THR A 625 34.11 47.99 -41.78
N ALA A 626 33.84 48.77 -42.83
CA ALA A 626 34.59 49.96 -43.20
C ALA A 626 33.70 51.22 -43.21
N PRO A 627 34.26 52.40 -42.91
CA PRO A 627 33.53 53.66 -43.01
C PRO A 627 33.22 54.00 -44.47
N VAL A 628 32.05 54.58 -44.71
CA VAL A 628 31.65 55.11 -46.01
C VAL A 628 31.82 56.63 -45.98
N SER A 629 32.80 57.13 -46.73
CA SER A 629 33.12 58.56 -46.83
C SER A 629 32.70 59.19 -48.18
N ASP A 630 32.17 58.39 -49.09
CA ASP A 630 31.61 58.86 -50.35
C ASP A 630 30.18 59.40 -50.15
N ALA A 631 29.70 60.23 -51.07
CA ALA A 631 28.34 60.76 -50.98
C ALA A 631 27.33 59.63 -51.23
N ILE A 632 26.46 59.38 -50.25
CA ILE A 632 25.46 58.30 -50.30
C ILE A 632 24.17 58.86 -50.89
N TRP A 633 23.75 58.32 -52.02
CA TRP A 633 22.53 58.73 -52.71
C TRP A 633 21.36 57.88 -52.22
N VAL A 634 20.24 58.50 -51.85
CA VAL A 634 19.03 57.78 -51.43
C VAL A 634 17.87 58.21 -52.31
N GLU A 635 17.21 57.25 -52.94
CA GLU A 635 16.13 57.47 -53.91
C GLU A 635 14.81 56.94 -53.36
N LEU A 636 13.76 57.75 -53.45
CA LEU A 636 12.37 57.35 -53.17
C LEU A 636 11.65 57.16 -54.50
N GLU A 637 11.19 55.95 -54.78
CA GLU A 637 10.33 55.64 -55.92
C GLU A 637 8.88 55.45 -55.48
N THR A 638 7.93 56.06 -56.19
CA THR A 638 6.49 55.83 -55.99
C THR A 638 5.70 55.96 -57.30
N PRO A 639 4.49 55.38 -57.43
CA PRO A 639 3.64 55.59 -58.61
C PRO A 639 3.32 57.07 -58.93
N CYS A 640 3.54 57.98 -57.96
CA CYS A 640 3.35 59.41 -58.15
C CYS A 640 4.55 60.14 -58.76
N GLY A 641 5.74 59.53 -58.76
CA GLY A 641 7.01 60.13 -59.14
C GLY A 641 8.17 59.60 -58.29
N ASP A 642 9.34 60.15 -58.51
CA ASP A 642 10.60 59.87 -57.84
C ASP A 642 11.14 61.14 -57.13
N ASP A 643 11.90 60.96 -56.05
CA ASP A 643 12.66 62.03 -55.38
C ASP A 643 14.00 61.47 -54.88
N THR A 644 15.02 62.32 -54.76
CA THR A 644 16.37 61.89 -54.39
C THR A 644 17.01 62.85 -53.41
N ASP A 645 17.62 62.29 -52.36
CA ASP A 645 18.40 63.02 -51.37
C ASP A 645 19.83 62.46 -51.28
N ILE A 646 20.75 63.23 -50.71
CA ILE A 646 22.17 62.86 -50.61
C ILE A 646 22.66 63.09 -49.18
N ILE A 647 23.17 62.04 -48.55
CA ILE A 647 23.84 62.11 -47.26
C ILE A 647 25.31 62.51 -47.51
N HIS A 648 25.71 63.64 -46.91
CA HIS A 648 27.06 64.21 -47.06
C HIS A 648 27.99 63.99 -45.86
N THR A 649 27.58 63.15 -44.91
CA THR A 649 28.36 62.81 -43.71
C THR A 649 28.97 61.43 -43.85
N ASP A 650 30.21 61.28 -43.39
CA ASP A 650 30.86 59.99 -43.26
C ASP A 650 30.00 59.10 -42.32
N LEU A 651 29.72 57.86 -42.74
CA LEU A 651 29.05 56.86 -41.91
C LEU A 651 30.08 55.81 -41.50
N ASP A 652 30.53 55.86 -40.24
CA ASP A 652 31.34 54.80 -39.64
C ASP A 652 30.48 53.51 -39.45
N PRO A 653 31.10 52.32 -39.34
CA PRO A 653 30.39 51.09 -39.00
C PRO A 653 29.49 51.22 -37.76
N GLY A 654 28.20 51.00 -37.94
CA GLY A 654 27.14 51.11 -36.93
C GLY A 654 26.46 52.48 -36.83
N ASP A 655 26.94 53.50 -37.56
CA ASP A 655 26.31 54.82 -37.59
C ASP A 655 25.16 54.88 -38.60
N SER A 656 24.21 55.78 -38.32
CA SER A 656 23.01 55.99 -39.14
C SER A 656 22.79 57.47 -39.47
N ALA A 657 22.18 57.74 -40.62
CA ALA A 657 21.74 59.07 -41.04
C ALA A 657 20.29 59.02 -41.56
N THR A 658 19.55 60.11 -41.33
CA THR A 658 18.13 60.22 -41.72
C THR A 658 17.98 61.06 -42.98
N VAL A 659 17.14 60.61 -43.90
CA VAL A 659 16.71 61.36 -45.09
C VAL A 659 15.18 61.53 -45.09
N GLU A 660 14.71 62.65 -45.64
CA GLU A 660 13.29 63.01 -45.70
C GLU A 660 12.89 63.38 -47.13
N PHE A 661 11.78 62.82 -47.60
CA PHE A 661 11.25 63.04 -48.95
C PHE A 661 9.83 63.61 -48.93
N GLU A 662 9.52 64.48 -49.89
CA GLU A 662 8.17 65.05 -50.06
C GLU A 662 7.68 65.02 -51.52
N ILE A 663 6.83 64.04 -51.86
CA ILE A 663 6.29 63.89 -53.22
C ILE A 663 4.82 64.31 -53.30
N ASN A 664 4.49 65.19 -54.26
CA ASN A 664 3.11 65.64 -54.48
C ASN A 664 2.37 64.70 -55.46
N CYS A 665 1.48 63.84 -54.95
CA CYS A 665 0.68 62.88 -55.72
C CYS A 665 -0.56 63.46 -56.44
N GLY A 666 -0.85 64.76 -56.27
CA GLY A 666 -2.02 65.38 -56.89
C GLY A 666 -3.35 64.83 -56.35
N ILE A 667 -4.36 64.64 -57.22
CA ILE A 667 -5.76 64.29 -56.86
C ILE A 667 -6.00 62.77 -56.68
N SER A 668 -5.01 61.92 -56.94
CA SER A 668 -5.15 60.47 -56.77
C SER A 668 -5.16 60.11 -55.29
N GLY A 669 -6.35 59.99 -54.69
CA GLY A 669 -6.50 59.26 -53.43
C GLY A 669 -6.36 57.75 -53.65
N GLY A 670 -5.93 57.02 -52.63
CA GLY A 670 -5.60 55.60 -52.74
C GLY A 670 -4.41 55.21 -51.88
N CYS A 671 -3.98 53.96 -52.00
CA CYS A 671 -2.74 53.48 -51.40
C CYS A 671 -1.62 53.52 -52.45
N HIS A 672 -0.45 54.01 -52.05
CA HIS A 672 0.73 54.16 -52.89
C HIS A 672 1.84 53.33 -52.27
N ASP A 673 2.35 52.37 -53.03
CA ASP A 673 3.58 51.68 -52.65
C ASP A 673 4.74 52.65 -52.87
N VAL A 674 5.67 52.65 -51.91
CA VAL A 674 6.88 53.46 -51.90
C VAL A 674 8.06 52.53 -51.67
N VAL A 675 9.13 52.75 -52.40
CA VAL A 675 10.39 52.02 -52.24
C VAL A 675 11.48 53.06 -52.00
N VAL A 676 12.24 52.90 -50.92
CA VAL A 676 13.44 53.71 -50.67
C VAL A 676 14.65 52.83 -50.95
N ILE A 677 15.53 53.30 -51.82
CA ILE A 677 16.75 52.60 -52.24
C ILE A 677 17.95 53.45 -51.84
N VAL A 678 18.85 52.90 -51.04
CA VAL A 678 20.15 53.51 -50.76
C VAL A 678 21.17 53.05 -51.79
N ASP A 679 21.95 54.00 -52.28
CA ASP A 679 23.00 53.81 -53.28
C ASP A 679 22.56 53.00 -54.52
N GLY A 680 21.36 53.23 -55.04
CA GLY A 680 20.82 52.49 -56.21
C GLY A 680 21.63 52.64 -57.52
N TYR A 681 22.66 53.49 -57.51
CA TYR A 681 23.60 53.68 -58.62
C TYR A 681 24.99 53.04 -58.36
N ASN A 682 25.16 52.38 -57.22
CA ASN A 682 26.38 51.72 -56.73
C ASN A 682 27.60 52.66 -56.75
N PHE A 683 27.45 53.87 -56.20
CA PHE A 683 28.56 54.82 -56.03
C PHE A 683 29.47 54.45 -54.87
N VAL A 684 28.93 53.77 -53.85
CA VAL A 684 29.64 53.14 -52.76
C VAL A 684 29.88 51.68 -53.16
N THR A 685 31.09 51.16 -52.90
CA THR A 685 31.35 49.73 -53.09
C THR A 685 31.01 49.00 -51.80
N GLU A 686 29.98 48.16 -51.86
CA GLU A 686 29.41 47.54 -50.67
C GLU A 686 29.75 46.05 -50.57
N CYS A 687 29.65 45.51 -49.35
CA CYS A 687 29.80 44.09 -49.13
C CYS A 687 28.58 43.30 -49.65
N ASP A 688 27.39 43.89 -49.60
CA ASP A 688 26.13 43.27 -50.00
C ASP A 688 25.14 44.29 -50.60
N ASP A 689 25.23 44.51 -51.91
CA ASP A 689 24.28 45.35 -52.67
C ASP A 689 22.81 44.85 -52.60
N GLY A 690 22.53 43.69 -51.98
CA GLY A 690 21.20 43.08 -51.90
C GLY A 690 20.33 43.56 -50.75
N ASN A 691 20.84 44.40 -49.85
CA ASN A 691 20.13 44.84 -48.63
C ASN A 691 19.78 46.34 -48.61
N ASN A 692 19.93 46.99 -49.76
CA ASN A 692 19.86 48.43 -49.96
C ASN A 692 18.44 49.01 -50.17
N GLU A 693 17.39 48.20 -50.03
CA GLU A 693 16.02 48.64 -50.31
C GLU A 693 15.05 48.34 -49.16
N ASP A 694 14.10 49.26 -48.92
CA ASP A 694 12.96 49.04 -48.04
C ASP A 694 11.67 49.57 -48.67
N GLU A 695 10.56 48.87 -48.42
CA GLU A 695 9.27 49.13 -49.06
C GLU A 695 8.17 49.41 -48.04
N ALA A 696 7.26 50.35 -48.35
CA ALA A 696 6.07 50.60 -47.54
C ALA A 696 4.86 50.95 -48.41
N THR A 697 3.66 50.88 -47.84
CA THR A 697 2.43 51.32 -48.51
C THR A 697 1.77 52.46 -47.74
N ILE A 698 1.60 53.62 -48.39
CA ILE A 698 0.98 54.82 -47.80
C ILE A 698 -0.43 55.01 -48.36
N CYS A 699 -1.44 54.96 -47.49
CA CYS A 699 -2.83 55.16 -47.88
C CYS A 699 -3.34 56.57 -47.57
N CYS A 700 -3.61 57.36 -48.62
CA CYS A 700 -4.30 58.63 -48.55
C CYS A 700 -5.82 58.41 -48.48
N ARG A 701 -6.42 58.65 -47.31
CA ARG A 701 -7.89 58.61 -47.16
C ARG A 701 -8.52 59.83 -47.83
N GLN A 702 -9.51 59.57 -48.69
CA GLN A 702 -10.32 60.62 -49.35
C GLN A 702 -11.17 61.42 -48.38
#